data_AF-A0A975MWJ8-F1
#
_entry.id   AF-A0A975MWJ8-F1
#
_cell.length_a   1.000
_cell.length_b   1.000
_cell.length_c   1.000
_cell.angle_alpha   90.00
_cell.angle_beta   90.00
_cell.angle_gamma   90.00
#
_symmetry.space_group_name_H-M   'P 1'
#
loop_
_entity.id
_entity.type
_entity.pdbx_description
1 polymer ?
#
loop_
_entity_poly.entity_id
_entity_poly.type
_entity_poly.pdbx_seq_one_letter_code
_entity_poly.pdbx_strand_id
1 'polypeptide(L)'
;MPRGTRWAVLAAALLLCTAVAVPARAAAPGGTVTEVRVTGPVSQRFNLVVLGDGYTAAEQPKFFADVERHVNTLWSMEPFKSYRGYFNVYAVSIPSPESGVDCDPGLDAPRRNTPLNMGFWNSCDPSSPQRLLTVDDAAAQRYADLVPGTTRANRQILALANSATYGGSGGTYATASGGNALSALISPHELGHSLGGLDDEYDYYARGVPGGQYTGGEPASIHHTVLTEQQMRDRHAKWWRWLGEPSESGGTIGRAEGGLYTQTGVWRPSRHSMMKTLGYPFDQIGRERMTQRISAKVPLLSGGTPAGTIGADRVVWARVAHPAGHRLDLAWTLDGKPLAGGAAVDLRQANLPPGRHALAVTATDPTPFVRAPAARPSASREWTVDTAVSTPPASGQPVLASTPTDRPVGATDVVYVDTGEPTGAIPPVDWALDGVPSGTGPDFDLGARRLPPGAHTLTAATGGTTLAWTVDATGPATAASLSEPLLTVAKPTGPEYVFTGPFTMRLTASDDREGRLIPEFRVDRDGWHKYYGWPTDPAAPYLFTARGTEIDGLAYGNLGPDGLTVSPFTTRKPGYGRHEVEYRATDAAGNTGAAGSFAVTLLPPPPACTTTITGNRTGPVAVTGVTCLENATVTGPVTVRPGASLVATGSRITGPLTADGAAAVELLRSRAVGPVRLAGGTGPVTAVGSAFTGPVTIDGAPAAPVFAGNTVTGRLTCTGNAAPPDDLRAPNTITGQATGQCANLR
;
A
#
# COMPACT_ATOMS: atom_id res chain seq x y z
N MET A 1 -64.62 18.02 -82.54
CA MET A 1 -64.95 16.82 -83.36
C MET A 1 -64.43 17.06 -84.77
N PRO A 2 -63.83 16.08 -85.49
CA PRO A 2 -63.72 14.65 -85.19
C PRO A 2 -62.27 14.06 -85.22
N ARG A 3 -62.13 12.94 -84.48
CA ARG A 3 -61.47 11.63 -84.79
C ARG A 3 -60.06 11.63 -85.43
N GLY A 4 -59.07 10.84 -84.98
CA GLY A 4 -58.98 9.79 -83.98
C GLY A 4 -57.58 9.13 -83.99
N THR A 5 -57.15 8.65 -82.81
CA THR A 5 -56.21 7.56 -82.45
C THR A 5 -55.22 6.99 -83.49
N ARG A 6 -53.92 6.94 -83.15
CA ARG A 6 -53.20 5.73 -82.64
C ARG A 6 -51.78 6.02 -82.12
N TRP A 7 -51.60 5.75 -80.82
CA TRP A 7 -50.46 5.26 -80.03
C TRP A 7 -49.04 5.21 -80.64
N ALA A 8 -48.10 5.87 -79.94
CA ALA A 8 -46.73 5.42 -79.74
C ALA A 8 -46.30 5.75 -78.30
N VAL A 9 -45.79 4.73 -77.60
CA VAL A 9 -45.36 4.76 -76.19
C VAL A 9 -43.95 5.37 -76.11
N LEU A 10 -43.73 6.32 -75.21
CA LEU A 10 -42.42 6.73 -74.74
C LEU A 10 -42.51 6.99 -73.23
N ALA A 11 -41.85 6.13 -72.46
CA ALA A 11 -41.81 6.15 -71.00
C ALA A 11 -40.86 7.26 -70.51
N ALA A 12 -41.38 8.16 -69.67
CA ALA A 12 -40.58 9.10 -68.89
C ALA A 12 -40.55 8.62 -67.44
N ALA A 13 -39.37 8.21 -66.97
CA ALA A 13 -39.12 7.80 -65.60
C ALA A 13 -39.05 9.03 -64.68
N LEU A 14 -39.93 9.10 -63.67
CA LEU A 14 -39.83 10.02 -62.55
C LEU A 14 -38.68 9.57 -61.63
N LEU A 15 -37.64 10.40 -61.49
CA LEU A 15 -36.66 10.30 -60.41
C LEU A 15 -37.31 10.83 -59.12
N LEU A 16 -37.66 9.92 -58.20
CA LEU A 16 -37.90 10.23 -56.80
C LEU A 16 -36.54 10.50 -56.13
N CYS A 17 -36.27 11.75 -55.75
CA CYS A 17 -35.19 12.07 -54.80
C CYS A 17 -35.58 11.52 -53.41
N THR A 18 -35.06 10.35 -53.06
CA THR A 18 -35.03 9.88 -51.68
C THR A 18 -33.88 10.59 -50.99
N ALA A 19 -34.20 11.58 -50.15
CA ALA A 19 -33.24 12.11 -49.19
C ALA A 19 -32.84 10.97 -48.26
N VAL A 20 -31.63 10.44 -48.42
CA VAL A 20 -31.03 9.52 -47.46
C VAL A 20 -30.82 10.31 -46.18
N ALA A 21 -31.69 10.10 -45.20
CA ALA A 21 -31.45 10.53 -43.84
C ALA A 21 -30.17 9.82 -43.38
N VAL A 22 -29.06 10.54 -43.36
CA VAL A 22 -27.85 10.11 -42.66
C VAL A 22 -28.29 9.92 -41.21
N PRO A 23 -28.13 8.73 -40.60
CA PRO A 23 -28.46 8.57 -39.19
C PRO A 23 -27.62 9.59 -38.42
N ALA A 24 -28.28 10.48 -37.69
CA ALA A 24 -27.61 11.34 -36.75
C ALA A 24 -26.76 10.44 -35.85
N ARG A 25 -25.44 10.59 -35.92
CA ARG A 25 -24.51 9.98 -34.98
C ARG A 25 -25.01 10.43 -33.61
N ALA A 26 -25.56 9.51 -32.82
CA ALA A 26 -25.96 9.82 -31.45
C ALA A 26 -24.75 10.49 -30.80
N ALA A 27 -24.91 11.73 -30.33
CA ALA A 27 -23.87 12.40 -29.58
C ALA A 27 -23.45 11.44 -28.46
N ALA A 28 -22.14 11.18 -28.34
CA ALA A 28 -21.64 10.41 -27.22
C ALA A 28 -22.26 10.98 -25.94
N PRO A 29 -22.87 10.15 -25.05
CA PRO A 29 -23.36 10.66 -23.78
C PRO A 29 -22.22 11.43 -23.13
N GLY A 30 -22.45 12.73 -22.90
CA GLY A 30 -21.42 13.63 -22.41
C GLY A 30 -20.86 13.13 -21.10
N GLY A 31 -19.54 13.17 -20.93
CA GLY A 31 -18.93 12.89 -19.64
C GLY A 31 -19.28 13.98 -18.64
N THR A 32 -19.50 13.62 -17.38
CA THR A 32 -19.75 14.58 -16.29
C THR A 32 -18.52 14.66 -15.40
N VAL A 33 -18.01 15.87 -15.15
CA VAL A 33 -16.89 16.11 -14.23
C VAL A 33 -17.42 16.28 -12.81
N THR A 34 -16.82 15.57 -11.86
CA THR A 34 -17.06 15.70 -10.42
C THR A 34 -15.77 16.03 -9.71
N GLU A 35 -15.83 17.05 -8.85
CA GLU A 35 -14.73 17.42 -7.97
C GLU A 35 -14.69 16.46 -6.79
N VAL A 36 -13.67 15.60 -6.74
CA VAL A 36 -13.49 14.62 -5.66
C VAL A 36 -12.70 15.26 -4.53
N ARG A 37 -11.62 15.95 -4.88
CA ARG A 37 -10.78 16.67 -3.92
C ARG A 37 -10.13 17.86 -4.59
N VAL A 38 -10.55 19.08 -4.28
CA VAL A 38 -9.95 20.30 -4.82
C VAL A 38 -9.28 21.07 -3.68
N THR A 39 -7.98 21.29 -3.81
CA THR A 39 -7.13 21.95 -2.81
C THR A 39 -6.67 23.34 -3.25
N GLY A 40 -7.01 23.77 -4.47
CA GLY A 40 -6.71 25.11 -4.98
C GLY A 40 -6.96 25.26 -6.48
N PRO A 41 -6.60 26.41 -7.06
CA PRO A 41 -6.79 26.68 -8.48
C PRO A 41 -6.09 25.64 -9.37
N VAL A 42 -6.74 25.22 -10.45
CA VAL A 42 -6.24 24.20 -11.40
C VAL A 42 -4.82 24.50 -11.90
N SER A 43 -4.50 25.76 -12.18
CA SER A 43 -3.18 26.20 -12.67
C SER A 43 -2.07 26.12 -11.62
N GLN A 44 -2.41 25.98 -10.34
CA GLN A 44 -1.49 25.93 -9.21
C GLN A 44 -1.47 24.54 -8.54
N ARG A 45 -2.07 23.54 -9.18
CA ARG A 45 -2.19 22.18 -8.64
C ARG A 45 -1.80 21.15 -9.69
N PHE A 46 -1.38 19.99 -9.21
CA PHE A 46 -1.31 18.78 -9.98
C PHE A 46 -2.73 18.19 -10.05
N ASN A 47 -3.29 18.09 -11.26
CA ASN A 47 -4.64 17.60 -11.49
C ASN A 47 -4.60 16.11 -11.87
N LEU A 48 -4.99 15.25 -10.94
CA LEU A 48 -5.24 13.84 -11.21
C LEU A 48 -6.67 13.70 -11.75
N VAL A 49 -6.80 13.28 -13.00
CA VAL A 49 -8.11 13.07 -13.64
C VAL A 49 -8.38 11.57 -13.74
N VAL A 50 -9.39 11.12 -13.02
CA VAL A 50 -9.80 9.71 -12.97
C VAL A 50 -10.97 9.49 -13.92
N LEU A 51 -10.81 8.57 -14.87
CA LEU A 51 -11.84 8.23 -15.85
C LEU A 51 -12.41 6.84 -15.53
N GLY A 52 -13.72 6.66 -15.64
CA GLY A 52 -14.36 5.34 -15.51
C GLY A 52 -14.73 4.77 -16.87
N ASP A 53 -14.44 3.49 -17.10
CA ASP A 53 -14.89 2.74 -18.29
C ASP A 53 -15.50 1.40 -17.93
N GLY A 54 -16.50 0.97 -18.70
CA GLY A 54 -17.29 -0.23 -18.41
C GLY A 54 -18.27 -0.07 -17.25
N TYR A 55 -18.46 1.13 -16.71
CA TYR A 55 -19.49 1.41 -15.69
C TYR A 55 -20.73 1.96 -16.38
N THR A 56 -21.82 1.22 -16.34
CA THR A 56 -23.11 1.71 -16.85
C THR A 56 -23.63 2.90 -16.03
N ALA A 57 -24.71 3.54 -16.49
CA ALA A 57 -25.37 4.60 -15.74
C ALA A 57 -25.80 4.16 -14.32
N ALA A 58 -26.22 2.90 -14.16
CA ALA A 58 -26.60 2.33 -12.87
C ALA A 58 -25.40 2.02 -11.97
N GLU A 59 -24.20 1.89 -12.53
CA GLU A 59 -22.97 1.55 -11.80
C GLU A 59 -22.10 2.77 -11.48
N GLN A 60 -22.56 3.99 -11.77
CA GLN A 60 -21.82 5.20 -11.38
C GLN A 60 -21.54 5.30 -9.88
N PRO A 61 -22.45 4.91 -8.96
CA PRO A 61 -22.11 4.84 -7.54
C PRO A 61 -20.94 3.89 -7.24
N LYS A 62 -20.81 2.79 -7.98
CA LYS A 62 -19.67 1.86 -7.88
C LYS A 62 -18.39 2.52 -8.37
N PHE A 63 -18.42 3.22 -9.50
CA PHE A 63 -17.27 3.98 -10.00
C PHE A 63 -16.76 4.97 -8.96
N PHE A 64 -17.63 5.78 -8.34
CA PHE A 64 -17.20 6.72 -7.30
C PHE A 64 -16.65 6.03 -6.05
N ALA A 65 -17.22 4.88 -5.65
CA ALA A 65 -16.65 4.08 -4.55
C ALA A 65 -15.25 3.52 -4.89
N ASP A 66 -15.01 3.20 -6.16
CA ASP A 66 -13.71 2.77 -6.67
C ASP A 66 -12.73 3.96 -6.69
N VAL A 67 -13.14 5.13 -7.18
CA VAL A 67 -12.34 6.37 -7.13
C VAL A 67 -11.93 6.68 -5.69
N GLU A 68 -12.87 6.71 -4.74
CA GLU A 68 -12.58 6.96 -3.33
C GLU A 68 -11.59 5.95 -2.76
N ARG A 69 -11.76 4.65 -3.07
CA ARG A 69 -10.83 3.61 -2.61
C ARG A 69 -9.41 3.85 -3.12
N HIS A 70 -9.24 4.16 -4.40
CA HIS A 70 -7.94 4.36 -5.02
C HIS A 70 -7.26 5.64 -4.49
N VAL A 71 -8.03 6.73 -4.42
CA VAL A 71 -7.56 8.03 -3.94
C VAL A 71 -7.14 7.96 -2.46
N ASN A 72 -7.93 7.33 -1.60
CA ASN A 72 -7.54 7.15 -0.19
C ASN A 72 -6.35 6.20 -0.02
N THR A 73 -6.19 5.21 -0.90
CA THR A 73 -4.98 4.36 -0.90
C THR A 73 -3.75 5.19 -1.21
N LEU A 74 -3.79 6.08 -2.22
CA LEU A 74 -2.68 7.02 -2.49
C LEU A 74 -2.36 7.87 -1.26
N TRP A 75 -3.36 8.47 -0.61
CA TRP A 75 -3.15 9.30 0.59
C TRP A 75 -2.61 8.56 1.81
N SER A 76 -2.63 7.23 1.81
CA SER A 76 -2.01 6.41 2.86
C SER A 76 -0.54 6.05 2.61
N MET A 77 0.04 6.54 1.50
CA MET A 77 1.37 6.16 1.03
C MET A 77 2.23 7.38 0.70
N GLU A 78 3.50 7.34 1.07
CA GLU A 78 4.44 8.38 0.64
C GLU A 78 4.87 8.19 -0.82
N PRO A 79 5.08 9.29 -1.58
CA PRO A 79 4.99 10.69 -1.16
C PRO A 79 3.60 11.31 -1.31
N PHE A 80 2.61 10.59 -1.83
CA PHE A 80 1.26 11.13 -2.07
C PHE A 80 0.62 11.68 -0.79
N LYS A 81 0.82 11.01 0.35
CA LYS A 81 0.37 11.44 1.68
C LYS A 81 0.87 12.84 2.05
N SER A 82 2.19 13.06 2.07
CA SER A 82 2.77 14.36 2.44
C SER A 82 2.50 15.45 1.40
N TYR A 83 2.28 15.08 0.14
CA TYR A 83 2.06 16.02 -0.96
C TYR A 83 0.59 16.17 -1.37
N ARG A 84 -0.37 15.62 -0.63
CA ARG A 84 -1.80 15.66 -1.01
C ARG A 84 -2.36 17.07 -1.20
N GLY A 85 -1.79 18.09 -0.54
CA GLY A 85 -2.11 19.50 -0.76
C GLY A 85 -1.75 20.04 -2.15
N TYR A 86 -0.92 19.32 -2.92
CA TYR A 86 -0.58 19.66 -4.31
C TYR A 86 -1.62 19.16 -5.31
N PHE A 87 -2.51 18.26 -4.90
CA PHE A 87 -3.41 17.59 -5.82
C PHE A 87 -4.78 18.24 -5.87
N ASN A 88 -5.30 18.39 -7.08
CA ASN A 88 -6.72 18.32 -7.33
C ASN A 88 -7.04 16.93 -7.92
N VAL A 89 -8.17 16.37 -7.53
CA VAL A 89 -8.71 15.11 -8.05
C VAL A 89 -10.07 15.36 -8.64
N TYR A 90 -10.21 15.02 -9.92
CA TYR A 90 -11.46 15.07 -10.66
C TYR A 90 -11.82 13.68 -11.13
N ALA A 91 -13.07 13.28 -10.95
CA ALA A 91 -13.62 12.07 -11.56
C ALA A 91 -14.46 12.48 -12.77
N VAL A 92 -14.21 11.84 -13.92
CA VAL A 92 -15.05 12.00 -15.12
C VAL A 92 -15.91 10.75 -15.23
N SER A 93 -17.19 10.92 -14.91
CA SER A 93 -18.22 9.90 -15.07
C SER A 93 -18.58 9.78 -16.55
N ILE A 94 -18.34 8.59 -17.13
CA ILE A 94 -18.59 8.30 -18.54
C ILE A 94 -19.48 7.05 -18.61
N PRO A 95 -20.82 7.20 -18.61
CA PRO A 95 -21.72 6.04 -18.63
C PRO A 95 -21.47 5.17 -19.85
N SER A 96 -21.02 3.94 -19.62
CA SER A 96 -20.82 2.94 -20.66
C SER A 96 -22.15 2.29 -21.06
N PRO A 97 -22.40 2.02 -22.35
CA PRO A 97 -23.55 1.23 -22.80
C PRO A 97 -23.57 -0.19 -22.23
N GLU A 98 -22.41 -0.79 -22.02
CA GLU A 98 -22.23 -2.13 -21.47
C GLU A 98 -21.43 -2.11 -20.19
N SER A 99 -21.73 -3.06 -19.28
CA SER A 99 -20.93 -3.30 -18.09
C SER A 99 -19.74 -4.19 -18.40
N GLY A 100 -18.58 -3.89 -17.81
CA GLY A 100 -17.32 -4.59 -18.04
C GLY A 100 -16.49 -4.03 -19.19
N VAL A 101 -15.34 -4.65 -19.44
CA VAL A 101 -14.36 -4.24 -20.46
C VAL A 101 -14.00 -5.40 -21.39
N ASP A 102 -13.25 -5.14 -22.44
CA ASP A 102 -12.88 -6.14 -23.44
C ASP A 102 -12.06 -7.30 -22.85
N CYS A 103 -12.41 -8.52 -23.27
CA CYS A 103 -11.66 -9.76 -22.98
C CYS A 103 -11.44 -10.02 -21.48
N ASP A 104 -12.46 -9.72 -20.69
CA ASP A 104 -12.50 -9.93 -19.24
C ASP A 104 -13.53 -11.02 -18.87
N PRO A 105 -13.15 -12.09 -18.15
CA PRO A 105 -11.81 -12.38 -17.59
C PRO A 105 -10.83 -13.07 -18.54
N GLY A 106 -11.25 -13.40 -19.76
CA GLY A 106 -10.46 -14.16 -20.73
C GLY A 106 -10.69 -13.74 -22.18
N LEU A 107 -9.82 -14.21 -23.07
CA LEU A 107 -9.86 -13.91 -24.52
C LEU A 107 -11.13 -14.43 -25.23
N ASP A 108 -11.83 -15.38 -24.62
CA ASP A 108 -13.11 -15.91 -25.07
C ASP A 108 -14.31 -15.04 -24.67
N ALA A 109 -14.11 -14.08 -23.75
CA ALA A 109 -15.13 -13.12 -23.37
C ALA A 109 -15.38 -12.11 -24.50
N PRO A 110 -16.64 -11.66 -24.69
CA PRO A 110 -16.98 -10.71 -25.73
C PRO A 110 -16.30 -9.36 -25.50
N ARG A 111 -16.00 -8.66 -26.59
CA ARG A 111 -15.69 -7.23 -26.55
C ARG A 111 -16.92 -6.44 -26.12
N ARG A 112 -16.71 -5.37 -25.36
CA ARG A 112 -17.70 -4.47 -24.80
C ARG A 112 -17.61 -3.11 -25.47
N ASN A 113 -18.73 -2.60 -25.91
CA ASN A 113 -18.81 -1.25 -26.43
C ASN A 113 -18.72 -0.24 -25.28
N THR A 114 -17.52 0.27 -25.05
CA THR A 114 -17.18 1.17 -23.94
C THR A 114 -16.55 2.48 -24.46
N PRO A 115 -16.83 3.63 -23.82
CA PRO A 115 -16.33 4.94 -24.27
C PRO A 115 -14.82 5.12 -24.35
N LEU A 116 -14.04 4.43 -23.50
CA LEU A 116 -12.58 4.47 -23.51
C LEU A 116 -11.94 3.23 -24.15
N ASN A 117 -12.75 2.26 -24.61
CA ASN A 117 -12.31 1.02 -25.23
C ASN A 117 -11.25 0.30 -24.38
N MET A 118 -11.45 0.26 -23.06
CA MET A 118 -10.53 -0.46 -22.17
C MET A 118 -10.62 -1.95 -22.40
N GLY A 119 -9.49 -2.65 -22.26
CA GLY A 119 -9.43 -4.09 -22.49
C GLY A 119 -8.15 -4.75 -21.97
N PHE A 120 -8.27 -6.00 -21.52
CA PHE A 120 -7.12 -6.81 -21.14
C PHE A 120 -6.36 -7.33 -22.37
N TRP A 121 -5.21 -7.97 -22.14
CA TRP A 121 -4.38 -8.55 -23.19
C TRP A 121 -3.95 -7.53 -24.26
N ASN A 122 -3.71 -6.27 -23.90
CA ASN A 122 -3.44 -5.22 -24.89
C ASN A 122 -4.49 -5.19 -26.01
N SER A 123 -5.76 -4.99 -25.64
CA SER A 123 -6.89 -5.01 -26.56
C SER A 123 -7.12 -6.38 -27.23
N CYS A 124 -7.15 -7.44 -26.41
CA CYS A 124 -7.46 -8.82 -26.83
C CYS A 124 -6.41 -9.48 -27.74
N ASP A 125 -5.13 -9.10 -27.64
CA ASP A 125 -4.03 -9.76 -28.33
C ASP A 125 -3.54 -10.99 -27.52
N PRO A 126 -3.72 -12.22 -28.04
CA PRO A 126 -3.32 -13.44 -27.32
C PRO A 126 -1.81 -13.57 -27.06
N SER A 127 -0.97 -12.77 -27.72
CA SER A 127 0.48 -12.72 -27.49
C SER A 127 0.89 -11.82 -26.33
N SER A 128 -0.03 -10.99 -25.83
CA SER A 128 0.22 -10.04 -24.74
C SER A 128 -0.04 -10.66 -23.36
N PRO A 129 0.60 -10.17 -22.28
CA PRO A 129 0.27 -10.62 -20.93
C PRO A 129 -1.19 -10.32 -20.58
N GLN A 130 -1.92 -11.28 -19.99
CA GLN A 130 -3.32 -11.10 -19.58
C GLN A 130 -3.55 -9.80 -18.80
N ARG A 131 -2.69 -9.52 -17.81
CA ARG A 131 -2.82 -8.37 -16.88
C ARG A 131 -2.67 -7.00 -17.55
N LEU A 132 -2.23 -6.94 -18.81
CA LEU A 132 -1.98 -5.70 -19.54
C LEU A 132 -3.31 -5.06 -19.95
N LEU A 133 -3.84 -4.20 -19.07
CA LEU A 133 -5.10 -3.49 -19.25
C LEU A 133 -4.83 -2.15 -19.94
N THR A 134 -5.30 -1.96 -21.16
CA THR A 134 -5.04 -0.75 -21.95
C THR A 134 -6.27 0.15 -22.05
N VAL A 135 -6.06 1.37 -22.55
CA VAL A 135 -7.08 2.40 -22.76
C VAL A 135 -6.84 3.08 -24.11
N ASP A 136 -7.88 3.54 -24.80
CA ASP A 136 -7.73 4.39 -25.99
C ASP A 136 -7.24 5.79 -25.58
N ASP A 137 -6.01 6.13 -25.97
CA ASP A 137 -5.36 7.38 -25.59
C ASP A 137 -6.12 8.64 -26.07
N ALA A 138 -6.73 8.59 -27.25
CA ALA A 138 -7.46 9.72 -27.81
C ALA A 138 -8.79 9.95 -27.06
N ALA A 139 -9.48 8.88 -26.68
CA ALA A 139 -10.64 8.92 -25.83
C ALA A 139 -10.30 9.41 -24.43
N ALA A 140 -9.25 8.88 -23.81
CA ALA A 140 -8.78 9.33 -22.51
C ALA A 140 -8.47 10.83 -22.51
N GLN A 141 -7.76 11.34 -23.51
CA GLN A 141 -7.51 12.79 -23.66
C GLN A 141 -8.81 13.58 -23.81
N ARG A 142 -9.67 13.19 -24.75
CA ARG A 142 -10.94 13.88 -25.03
C ARG A 142 -11.81 14.04 -23.79
N TYR A 143 -11.92 13.00 -22.96
CA TYR A 143 -12.71 13.06 -21.73
C TYR A 143 -11.99 13.81 -20.61
N ALA A 144 -10.66 13.69 -20.50
CA ALA A 144 -9.90 14.46 -19.53
C ALA A 144 -9.91 15.98 -19.82
N ASP A 145 -10.04 16.36 -21.09
CA ASP A 145 -10.15 17.77 -21.53
C ASP A 145 -11.49 18.42 -21.13
N LEU A 146 -12.45 17.64 -20.62
CA LEU A 146 -13.66 18.19 -19.99
C LEU A 146 -13.36 18.92 -18.68
N VAL A 147 -12.21 18.66 -18.05
CA VAL A 147 -11.79 19.36 -16.83
C VAL A 147 -11.14 20.70 -17.20
N PRO A 148 -11.82 21.84 -16.99
CA PRO A 148 -11.37 23.13 -17.51
C PRO A 148 -10.03 23.57 -16.89
N GLY A 149 -9.16 24.18 -17.70
CA GLY A 149 -7.89 24.76 -17.25
C GLY A 149 -6.77 23.74 -16.98
N THR A 150 -7.03 22.45 -17.10
CA THR A 150 -5.98 21.43 -17.03
C THR A 150 -5.14 21.43 -18.31
N THR A 151 -3.86 21.10 -18.19
CA THR A 151 -2.91 21.00 -19.31
C THR A 151 -2.14 19.69 -19.19
N ARG A 152 -1.49 19.22 -20.26
CA ARG A 152 -0.60 18.05 -20.18
C ARG A 152 0.55 18.25 -19.18
N ALA A 153 0.97 19.48 -18.95
CA ALA A 153 2.04 19.80 -18.00
C ALA A 153 1.64 19.52 -16.56
N ASN A 154 0.42 19.92 -16.14
CA ASN A 154 -0.07 19.80 -14.76
C ASN A 154 -1.14 18.71 -14.57
N ARG A 155 -1.33 17.81 -15.54
CA ARG A 155 -2.31 16.70 -15.48
C ARG A 155 -1.63 15.33 -15.52
N GLN A 156 -2.28 14.35 -14.91
CA GLN A 156 -2.06 12.91 -15.09
C GLN A 156 -3.44 12.23 -15.18
N ILE A 157 -3.58 11.27 -16.09
CA ILE A 157 -4.80 10.48 -16.23
C ILE A 157 -4.61 9.12 -15.56
N LEU A 158 -5.64 8.70 -14.83
CA LEU A 158 -5.83 7.35 -14.31
C LEU A 158 -7.18 6.82 -14.83
N ALA A 159 -7.18 5.76 -15.63
CA ALA A 159 -8.41 5.12 -16.10
C ALA A 159 -8.72 3.87 -15.27
N LEU A 160 -9.96 3.77 -14.77
CA LEU A 160 -10.43 2.62 -14.01
C LEU A 160 -11.40 1.80 -14.86
N ALA A 161 -11.11 0.52 -15.04
CA ALA A 161 -12.00 -0.43 -15.70
C ALA A 161 -12.98 -1.05 -14.69
N ASN A 162 -14.26 -1.17 -15.03
CA ASN A 162 -15.23 -1.92 -14.22
C ASN A 162 -14.97 -3.43 -14.29
N SER A 163 -13.94 -3.90 -13.57
CA SER A 163 -13.49 -5.28 -13.57
C SER A 163 -13.00 -5.72 -12.18
N ALA A 164 -13.24 -6.99 -11.85
CA ALA A 164 -12.65 -7.64 -10.68
C ALA A 164 -11.34 -8.40 -11.02
N THR A 165 -11.00 -8.52 -12.31
CA THR A 165 -9.77 -9.18 -12.77
C THR A 165 -8.57 -8.31 -12.44
N TYR A 166 -7.47 -8.96 -12.04
CA TYR A 166 -6.22 -8.27 -11.75
C TYR A 166 -5.59 -7.74 -13.04
N GLY A 167 -5.39 -6.43 -13.14
CA GLY A 167 -4.57 -5.84 -14.19
C GLY A 167 -4.55 -4.32 -14.19
N GLY A 168 -3.58 -3.81 -14.92
CA GLY A 168 -3.22 -2.42 -15.00
C GLY A 168 -2.12 -2.25 -16.04
N SER A 169 -1.84 -1.00 -16.39
CA SER A 169 -0.68 -0.66 -17.19
C SER A 169 -0.28 0.78 -16.94
N GLY A 170 1.01 1.02 -17.09
CA GLY A 170 1.63 2.31 -16.93
C GLY A 170 2.39 2.67 -18.19
N GLY A 171 1.91 3.69 -18.89
CA GLY A 171 2.56 4.28 -20.05
C GLY A 171 2.45 5.80 -19.98
N THR A 172 1.94 6.44 -21.04
CA THR A 172 1.53 7.86 -20.93
C THR A 172 0.47 8.07 -19.85
N TYR A 173 -0.47 7.12 -19.74
CA TYR A 173 -1.52 7.09 -18.73
C TYR A 173 -1.43 5.82 -17.90
N ALA A 174 -1.94 5.93 -16.67
CA ALA A 174 -2.08 4.80 -15.77
C ALA A 174 -3.48 4.20 -15.98
N THR A 175 -3.57 2.88 -15.97
CA THR A 175 -4.84 2.16 -15.93
C THR A 175 -4.85 1.20 -14.74
N ALA A 176 -6.01 0.93 -14.18
CA ALA A 176 -6.17 -0.13 -13.20
C ALA A 176 -7.55 -0.77 -13.39
N SER A 177 -7.70 -2.02 -13.00
CA SER A 177 -9.04 -2.53 -12.72
C SER A 177 -9.67 -1.71 -11.59
N GLY A 178 -10.99 -1.78 -11.45
CA GLY A 178 -11.73 -1.08 -10.41
C GLY A 178 -11.86 -1.96 -9.19
N GLY A 179 -12.53 -3.11 -9.32
CA GLY A 179 -13.02 -3.94 -8.23
C GLY A 179 -12.12 -5.08 -7.74
N ASN A 180 -10.89 -5.26 -8.25
CA ASN A 180 -9.99 -6.31 -7.76
C ASN A 180 -9.52 -6.03 -6.30
N ALA A 181 -9.21 -7.06 -5.51
CA ALA A 181 -8.73 -6.90 -4.13
C ALA A 181 -7.46 -6.04 -4.03
N LEU A 182 -6.53 -6.22 -4.97
CA LEU A 182 -5.28 -5.47 -5.08
C LEU A 182 -5.43 -4.18 -5.88
N SER A 183 -6.62 -3.92 -6.45
CA SER A 183 -6.86 -2.86 -7.44
C SER A 183 -6.33 -1.49 -7.04
N ALA A 184 -6.62 -1.07 -5.80
CA ALA A 184 -6.23 0.23 -5.31
C ALA A 184 -4.70 0.39 -5.17
N LEU A 185 -3.98 -0.74 -5.05
CA LEU A 185 -2.52 -0.81 -5.02
C LEU A 185 -1.92 -0.86 -6.43
N ILE A 186 -2.70 -1.19 -7.47
CA ILE A 186 -2.25 -1.09 -8.86
C ILE A 186 -2.05 0.38 -9.22
N SER A 187 -2.97 1.29 -8.85
CA SER A 187 -2.84 2.71 -9.20
C SER A 187 -1.51 3.38 -8.79
N PRO A 188 -0.99 3.25 -7.55
CA PRO A 188 0.33 3.80 -7.24
C PRO A 188 1.45 3.15 -8.07
N HIS A 189 1.43 1.85 -8.32
CA HIS A 189 2.41 1.17 -9.19
C HIS A 189 2.41 1.76 -10.61
N GLU A 190 1.24 1.86 -11.24
CA GLU A 190 1.11 2.36 -12.61
C GLU A 190 1.40 3.86 -12.72
N LEU A 191 1.08 4.65 -11.68
CA LEU A 191 1.54 6.04 -11.57
C LEU A 191 3.08 6.11 -11.41
N GLY A 192 3.71 5.09 -10.81
CA GLY A 192 5.16 4.94 -10.78
C GLY A 192 5.77 4.95 -12.19
N HIS A 193 5.14 4.26 -13.14
CA HIS A 193 5.51 4.34 -14.55
C HIS A 193 5.11 5.68 -15.19
N SER A 194 3.82 6.03 -15.16
CA SER A 194 3.30 7.15 -15.95
C SER A 194 3.75 8.54 -15.49
N LEU A 195 3.90 8.71 -14.18
CA LEU A 195 4.38 9.96 -13.59
C LEU A 195 5.88 9.88 -13.26
N GLY A 196 6.30 8.77 -12.65
CA GLY A 196 7.67 8.56 -12.18
C GLY A 196 8.69 8.30 -13.29
N GLY A 197 8.26 7.62 -14.36
CA GLY A 197 9.15 6.98 -15.32
C GLY A 197 10.03 5.92 -14.66
N LEU A 198 9.47 5.21 -13.67
CA LEU A 198 10.08 4.04 -13.05
C LEU A 198 9.86 2.82 -13.95
N ASP A 199 10.76 1.85 -13.85
CA ASP A 199 10.66 0.55 -14.52
C ASP A 199 10.18 -0.52 -13.53
N ASP A 200 9.84 -1.70 -14.04
CA ASP A 200 9.46 -2.83 -13.20
C ASP A 200 10.67 -3.47 -12.51
N GLU A 201 10.53 -3.73 -11.21
CA GLU A 201 11.53 -4.38 -10.37
C GLU A 201 11.30 -5.89 -10.23
N TYR A 202 10.22 -6.43 -10.81
CA TYR A 202 9.96 -7.87 -10.80
C TYR A 202 10.77 -8.62 -11.89
N ASP A 203 10.98 -9.91 -11.65
CA ASP A 203 11.97 -10.77 -12.31
C ASP A 203 11.36 -11.68 -13.40
N TYR A 204 10.19 -11.33 -13.92
CA TYR A 204 9.47 -12.08 -14.96
C TYR A 204 8.60 -11.18 -15.82
N TYR A 205 8.47 -11.45 -17.12
CA TYR A 205 7.57 -10.68 -17.98
C TYR A 205 6.12 -11.20 -17.90
N ALA A 206 5.95 -12.50 -18.17
CA ALA A 206 4.67 -13.19 -18.09
C ALA A 206 4.58 -14.06 -16.83
N ARG A 207 3.39 -14.14 -16.23
CA ARG A 207 3.13 -15.06 -15.10
C ARG A 207 3.42 -16.49 -15.55
N GLY A 208 4.07 -17.29 -14.70
CA GLY A 208 4.42 -18.67 -15.01
C GLY A 208 5.65 -18.88 -15.92
N VAL A 209 6.26 -17.81 -16.46
CA VAL A 209 7.50 -17.88 -17.25
C VAL A 209 8.65 -17.21 -16.49
N PRO A 210 9.71 -17.93 -16.09
CA PRO A 210 10.85 -17.34 -15.40
C PRO A 210 11.62 -16.39 -16.33
N GLY A 211 12.06 -15.25 -15.79
CA GLY A 211 12.97 -14.35 -16.48
C GLY A 211 14.35 -14.98 -16.70
N GLY A 212 14.99 -14.64 -17.82
CA GLY A 212 16.36 -15.07 -18.10
C GLY A 212 17.42 -14.27 -17.33
N GLN A 213 18.67 -14.37 -17.77
CA GLN A 213 19.76 -13.52 -17.31
C GLN A 213 19.79 -12.20 -18.11
N TYR A 214 19.99 -11.08 -17.41
CA TYR A 214 20.28 -9.80 -18.03
C TYR A 214 21.71 -9.80 -18.61
N THR A 215 21.83 -9.46 -19.89
CA THR A 215 23.12 -9.45 -20.63
C THR A 215 23.48 -8.06 -21.19
N GLY A 216 22.68 -7.04 -20.87
CA GLY A 216 22.92 -5.66 -21.29
C GLY A 216 24.01 -4.95 -20.47
N GLY A 217 24.32 -3.71 -20.88
CA GLY A 217 25.17 -2.80 -20.12
C GLY A 217 24.43 -2.14 -18.96
N GLU A 218 24.96 -1.04 -18.41
CA GLU A 218 24.29 -0.31 -17.34
C GLU A 218 22.90 0.19 -17.79
N PRO A 219 21.79 -0.21 -17.13
CA PRO A 219 20.45 0.20 -17.54
C PRO A 219 20.25 1.71 -17.45
N ALA A 220 19.39 2.28 -18.30
CA ALA A 220 18.97 3.69 -18.16
C ALA A 220 18.11 3.92 -16.91
N SER A 221 17.38 2.89 -16.49
CA SER A 221 16.56 2.84 -15.28
C SER A 221 17.28 3.36 -14.04
N ILE A 222 16.68 4.28 -13.28
CA ILE A 222 17.34 4.91 -12.12
C ILE A 222 17.51 3.98 -10.91
N HIS A 223 16.74 2.89 -10.89
CA HIS A 223 16.63 1.90 -9.83
C HIS A 223 16.97 0.50 -10.32
N HIS A 224 17.73 0.39 -11.41
CA HIS A 224 18.42 -0.84 -11.80
C HIS A 224 19.88 -0.56 -12.15
N THR A 225 20.76 -1.48 -11.82
CA THR A 225 22.21 -1.34 -12.06
C THR A 225 22.88 -2.70 -12.26
N VAL A 226 24.00 -2.71 -12.98
CA VAL A 226 24.98 -3.80 -12.96
C VAL A 226 26.21 -3.46 -12.08
N LEU A 227 26.30 -2.22 -11.58
CA LEU A 227 27.44 -1.70 -10.79
C LEU A 227 27.45 -2.19 -9.35
N THR A 228 28.62 -2.64 -8.86
CA THR A 228 28.81 -2.97 -7.44
C THR A 228 28.47 -1.79 -6.53
N GLU A 229 28.16 -2.05 -5.25
CA GLU A 229 27.96 -0.96 -4.28
C GLU A 229 29.17 -0.03 -4.21
N GLN A 230 30.38 -0.59 -4.28
CA GLN A 230 31.61 0.19 -4.32
C GLN A 230 31.67 1.07 -5.58
N GLN A 231 31.37 0.52 -6.76
CA GLN A 231 31.34 1.29 -8.00
C GLN A 231 30.28 2.40 -7.98
N MET A 232 29.10 2.15 -7.39
CA MET A 232 28.08 3.19 -7.22
C MET A 232 28.60 4.32 -6.34
N ARG A 233 29.25 4.00 -5.22
CA ARG A 233 29.88 4.99 -4.32
C ARG A 233 30.99 5.76 -5.04
N ASP A 234 31.94 5.08 -5.66
CA ASP A 234 33.10 5.70 -6.32
C ASP A 234 32.69 6.64 -7.47
N ARG A 235 31.64 6.27 -8.20
CA ARG A 235 31.15 7.04 -9.36
C ARG A 235 30.05 8.03 -9.01
N HIS A 236 29.61 8.07 -7.76
CA HIS A 236 28.40 8.78 -7.34
C HIS A 236 27.19 8.50 -8.24
N ALA A 237 27.00 7.25 -8.63
CA ALA A 237 25.97 6.81 -9.58
C ALA A 237 24.76 6.16 -8.91
N LYS A 238 23.61 6.18 -9.59
CA LYS A 238 22.36 5.53 -9.15
C LYS A 238 21.95 5.98 -7.74
N TRP A 239 21.72 5.04 -6.82
CA TRP A 239 21.26 5.31 -5.46
C TRP A 239 22.37 5.26 -4.42
N TRP A 240 23.63 5.56 -4.81
CA TRP A 240 24.79 5.49 -3.91
C TRP A 240 24.60 6.21 -2.57
N ARG A 241 23.80 7.30 -2.54
CA ARG A 241 23.50 8.06 -1.34
C ARG A 241 22.67 7.27 -0.34
N TRP A 242 21.82 6.35 -0.80
CA TRP A 242 20.90 5.55 0.01
C TRP A 242 21.47 4.23 0.49
N LEU A 243 22.62 3.78 -0.05
CA LEU A 243 23.21 2.49 0.28
C LEU A 243 23.52 2.35 1.78
N GLY A 244 22.93 1.34 2.40
CA GLY A 244 23.08 0.97 3.82
C GLY A 244 21.94 1.44 4.71
N GLU A 245 20.96 2.18 4.20
CA GLU A 245 19.83 2.62 5.01
C GLU A 245 18.74 1.54 5.15
N PRO A 246 18.03 1.51 6.29
CA PRO A 246 16.81 0.70 6.40
C PRO A 246 15.84 1.07 5.29
N SER A 247 15.40 0.10 4.50
CA SER A 247 14.40 0.34 3.46
C SER A 247 13.03 0.54 4.09
N GLU A 248 12.28 1.52 3.60
CA GLU A 248 10.90 1.78 4.05
C GLU A 248 9.96 0.60 3.74
N SER A 249 10.32 -0.20 2.73
CA SER A 249 9.60 -1.40 2.29
C SER A 249 10.11 -2.68 2.96
N GLY A 250 11.10 -2.60 3.87
CA GLY A 250 11.67 -3.75 4.57
C GLY A 250 13.11 -4.08 4.15
N GLY A 251 13.93 -4.49 5.12
CA GLY A 251 15.36 -4.76 4.92
C GLY A 251 16.22 -3.50 4.81
N THR A 252 17.23 -3.53 3.94
CA THR A 252 18.23 -2.46 3.76
C THR A 252 18.38 -2.13 2.28
N ILE A 253 18.58 -0.85 1.96
CA ILE A 253 18.93 -0.40 0.62
C ILE A 253 20.36 -0.86 0.30
N GLY A 254 20.48 -1.64 -0.77
CA GLY A 254 21.73 -2.24 -1.23
C GLY A 254 21.61 -2.61 -2.69
N ARG A 255 21.88 -3.88 -3.01
CA ARG A 255 21.63 -4.48 -4.34
C ARG A 255 20.96 -5.83 -4.16
N ALA A 256 19.66 -5.88 -4.44
CA ALA A 256 18.90 -7.13 -4.51
C ALA A 256 18.85 -7.60 -5.97
N GLU A 257 19.29 -8.83 -6.24
CA GLU A 257 19.34 -9.36 -7.61
C GLU A 257 17.93 -9.61 -8.17
N GLY A 258 17.78 -9.38 -9.47
CA GLY A 258 16.53 -9.49 -10.22
C GLY A 258 15.82 -8.16 -10.43
N GLY A 259 15.19 -8.01 -11.59
CA GLY A 259 14.51 -6.80 -12.06
C GLY A 259 14.52 -6.73 -13.58
N LEU A 260 13.82 -5.75 -14.17
CA LEU A 260 13.67 -5.63 -15.63
C LEU A 260 13.26 -6.97 -16.30
N TYR A 261 12.37 -7.72 -15.65
CA TYR A 261 11.87 -9.01 -16.12
C TYR A 261 12.93 -10.14 -16.19
N THR A 262 14.07 -9.95 -15.53
CA THR A 262 15.17 -10.92 -15.48
C THR A 262 15.48 -11.36 -14.05
N GLN A 263 15.88 -12.62 -13.88
CA GLN A 263 16.15 -13.20 -12.56
C GLN A 263 17.55 -12.91 -12.04
N THR A 264 18.52 -12.76 -12.95
CA THR A 264 19.94 -12.64 -12.61
C THR A 264 20.63 -11.60 -13.48
N GLY A 265 21.77 -11.08 -13.02
CA GLY A 265 22.62 -10.17 -13.80
C GLY A 265 22.23 -8.69 -13.77
N VAL A 266 21.15 -8.33 -13.06
CA VAL A 266 20.77 -6.94 -12.78
C VAL A 266 20.27 -6.83 -11.34
N TRP A 267 20.47 -5.67 -10.71
CA TRP A 267 20.11 -5.44 -9.30
C TRP A 267 19.22 -4.21 -9.16
N ARG A 268 18.24 -4.32 -8.28
CA ARG A 268 17.38 -3.23 -7.78
C ARG A 268 17.79 -2.81 -6.35
N PRO A 269 17.29 -1.68 -5.81
CA PRO A 269 17.82 -1.12 -4.58
C PRO A 269 17.41 -1.89 -3.32
N SER A 270 16.25 -2.55 -3.34
CA SER A 270 15.60 -3.11 -2.15
C SER A 270 15.03 -4.50 -2.41
N ARG A 271 14.78 -5.27 -1.35
CA ARG A 271 14.14 -6.59 -1.49
C ARG A 271 12.70 -6.45 -1.97
N HIS A 272 12.00 -5.46 -1.42
CA HIS A 272 10.59 -5.15 -1.62
C HIS A 272 10.44 -3.70 -2.07
N SER A 273 9.51 -3.44 -2.97
CA SER A 273 9.19 -2.10 -3.48
C SER A 273 7.83 -2.16 -4.15
N MET A 274 7.10 -1.05 -4.19
CA MET A 274 5.87 -0.90 -4.99
C MET A 274 6.09 -1.32 -6.45
N MET A 275 7.28 -1.07 -7.00
CA MET A 275 7.61 -1.44 -8.39
C MET A 275 7.93 -2.93 -8.58
N LYS A 276 7.98 -3.71 -7.49
CA LYS A 276 8.19 -5.16 -7.52
C LYS A 276 6.94 -5.92 -7.10
N THR A 277 6.31 -5.52 -6.01
CA THR A 277 5.30 -6.30 -5.33
C THR A 277 4.30 -5.36 -4.67
N LEU A 278 3.04 -5.46 -5.09
CA LEU A 278 1.96 -4.68 -4.52
C LEU A 278 1.81 -4.96 -3.03
N GLY A 279 1.40 -3.92 -2.30
CA GLY A 279 1.24 -3.95 -0.85
C GLY A 279 2.38 -3.27 -0.09
N TYR A 280 3.60 -3.26 -0.63
CA TYR A 280 4.69 -2.48 -0.05
C TYR A 280 4.72 -1.04 -0.60
N PRO A 281 5.25 -0.06 0.17
CA PRO A 281 5.49 1.28 -0.36
C PRO A 281 6.58 1.29 -1.43
N PHE A 282 6.73 2.42 -2.12
CA PHE A 282 7.95 2.67 -2.88
C PHE A 282 9.14 2.58 -1.94
N ASP A 283 10.23 1.97 -2.40
CA ASP A 283 11.49 2.18 -1.71
C ASP A 283 11.95 3.65 -1.85
N GLN A 284 13.00 4.03 -1.14
CA GLN A 284 13.46 5.42 -1.11
C GLN A 284 13.83 5.98 -2.48
N ILE A 285 14.25 5.14 -3.44
CA ILE A 285 14.64 5.58 -4.79
C ILE A 285 13.38 5.91 -5.59
N GLY A 286 12.40 5.00 -5.55
CA GLY A 286 11.08 5.25 -6.13
C GLY A 286 10.40 6.47 -5.49
N ARG A 287 10.42 6.58 -4.16
CA ARG A 287 9.82 7.70 -3.42
C ARG A 287 10.49 9.03 -3.78
N GLU A 288 11.82 9.10 -3.82
CA GLU A 288 12.55 10.31 -4.23
C GLU A 288 12.13 10.77 -5.63
N ARG A 289 12.08 9.83 -6.58
CA ARG A 289 11.67 10.12 -7.95
C ARG A 289 10.24 10.61 -8.02
N MET A 290 9.32 9.95 -7.32
CA MET A 290 7.92 10.33 -7.29
C MET A 290 7.74 11.72 -6.66
N THR A 291 8.46 12.04 -5.59
CA THR A 291 8.46 13.39 -4.99
C THR A 291 8.89 14.45 -6.00
N GLN A 292 10.00 14.24 -6.71
CA GLN A 292 10.46 15.16 -7.75
C GLN A 292 9.41 15.37 -8.85
N ARG A 293 8.75 14.29 -9.30
CA ARG A 293 7.76 14.32 -10.37
C ARG A 293 6.46 14.98 -9.95
N ILE A 294 6.00 14.75 -8.73
CA ILE A 294 4.82 15.43 -8.15
C ILE A 294 5.11 16.92 -8.00
N SER A 295 6.25 17.31 -7.42
CA SER A 295 6.60 18.73 -7.27
C SER A 295 6.76 19.44 -8.62
N ALA A 296 7.26 18.75 -9.65
CA ALA A 296 7.36 19.31 -11.00
C ALA A 296 6.00 19.60 -11.67
N LYS A 297 4.89 19.05 -11.15
CA LYS A 297 3.53 19.32 -11.64
C LYS A 297 2.91 20.59 -11.03
N VAL A 298 3.60 21.25 -10.09
CA VAL A 298 3.10 22.39 -9.34
C VAL A 298 4.09 23.57 -9.41
N PRO A 299 3.63 24.81 -9.61
CA PRO A 299 4.51 25.97 -9.44
C PRO A 299 4.82 26.18 -7.95
N LEU A 300 6.07 25.88 -7.54
CA LEU A 300 6.50 26.08 -6.14
C LEU A 300 6.43 27.55 -5.70
N LEU A 301 6.60 28.49 -6.63
CA LEU A 301 6.26 29.90 -6.46
C LEU A 301 4.95 30.17 -7.23
N SER A 302 3.82 29.97 -6.56
CA SER A 302 2.48 29.93 -7.13
C SER A 302 1.89 31.31 -7.44
N GLY A 303 2.39 32.37 -6.79
CA GLY A 303 1.85 33.73 -6.88
C GLY A 303 2.80 34.78 -6.29
N GLY A 304 2.26 35.91 -5.84
CA GLY A 304 3.05 37.02 -5.27
C GLY A 304 3.34 38.15 -6.25
N THR A 305 4.23 39.05 -5.86
CA THR A 305 4.62 40.21 -6.67
C THR A 305 5.19 39.73 -8.03
N PRO A 306 4.65 40.20 -9.17
CA PRO A 306 5.18 39.85 -10.48
C PRO A 306 6.64 40.27 -10.64
N ALA A 307 7.43 39.48 -11.35
CA ALA A 307 8.81 39.82 -11.69
C ALA A 307 8.87 41.11 -12.54
N GLY A 308 9.96 41.87 -12.40
CA GLY A 308 10.17 43.11 -13.14
C GLY A 308 10.71 44.24 -12.26
N THR A 309 10.57 45.47 -12.73
CA THR A 309 10.98 46.67 -11.99
C THR A 309 9.91 47.06 -10.97
N ILE A 310 10.30 47.21 -9.71
CA ILE A 310 9.42 47.54 -8.58
C ILE A 310 10.00 48.68 -7.74
N GLY A 311 9.13 49.45 -7.06
CA GLY A 311 9.57 50.48 -6.11
C GLY A 311 10.12 49.88 -4.81
N ALA A 312 11.02 50.61 -4.14
CA ALA A 312 11.53 50.24 -2.81
C ALA A 312 10.52 50.51 -1.67
N ASP A 313 9.45 51.25 -1.96
CA ASP A 313 8.42 51.72 -1.04
C ASP A 313 7.29 50.70 -0.83
N ARG A 314 7.59 49.40 -0.86
CA ARG A 314 6.57 48.33 -0.85
C ARG A 314 6.93 47.07 -0.08
N VAL A 315 5.90 46.26 0.16
CA VAL A 315 6.01 44.83 0.47
C VAL A 315 6.09 44.02 -0.82
N VAL A 316 7.05 43.10 -0.87
CA VAL A 316 7.22 42.11 -1.95
C VAL A 316 6.77 40.75 -1.44
N TRP A 317 5.89 40.10 -2.20
CA TRP A 317 5.25 38.84 -1.84
C TRP A 317 5.79 37.68 -2.67
N ALA A 318 6.00 36.54 -2.03
CA ALA A 318 6.35 35.26 -2.63
C ALA A 318 5.42 34.17 -2.11
N ARG A 319 4.30 33.96 -2.80
CA ARG A 319 3.36 32.88 -2.46
C ARG A 319 3.89 31.54 -2.96
N VAL A 320 3.82 30.54 -2.10
CA VAL A 320 4.38 29.21 -2.36
C VAL A 320 3.33 28.13 -2.55
N ALA A 321 3.75 26.95 -2.97
CA ALA A 321 2.95 25.74 -2.86
C ALA A 321 3.04 25.17 -1.43
N HIS A 322 1.98 24.50 -0.98
CA HIS A 322 1.83 24.04 0.40
C HIS A 322 1.68 22.51 0.46
N PRO A 323 2.78 21.74 0.62
CA PRO A 323 2.65 20.32 0.92
C PRO A 323 2.05 20.17 2.32
N ALA A 324 1.30 19.10 2.55
CA ALA A 324 0.62 18.91 3.83
C ALA A 324 1.60 18.49 4.94
N GLY A 325 2.71 17.84 4.61
CA GLY A 325 3.66 17.33 5.60
C GLY A 325 4.72 18.31 6.11
N HIS A 326 4.92 19.46 5.45
CA HIS A 326 6.01 20.39 5.77
C HIS A 326 5.85 21.75 5.07
N ARG A 327 6.69 22.73 5.45
CA ARG A 327 6.78 24.04 4.80
C ARG A 327 7.89 24.05 3.76
N LEU A 328 7.78 24.92 2.74
CA LEU A 328 8.91 25.22 1.86
C LEU A 328 9.87 26.22 2.53
N ASP A 329 11.16 26.06 2.29
CA ASP A 329 12.18 27.00 2.73
C ASP A 329 12.25 28.18 1.76
N LEU A 330 12.17 29.41 2.29
CA LEU A 330 12.30 30.65 1.51
C LEU A 330 13.60 31.37 1.86
N ALA A 331 14.47 31.51 0.87
CA ALA A 331 15.72 32.25 0.97
C ALA A 331 15.65 33.53 0.13
N TRP A 332 15.65 34.69 0.79
CA TRP A 332 15.69 36.00 0.15
C TRP A 332 17.11 36.53 0.06
N THR A 333 17.43 37.22 -1.04
CA THR A 333 18.67 37.96 -1.21
C THR A 333 18.44 39.34 -1.78
N LEU A 334 19.25 40.30 -1.34
CA LEU A 334 19.27 41.67 -1.81
C LEU A 334 20.72 42.05 -2.14
N ASP A 335 21.00 42.39 -3.39
CA ASP A 335 22.34 42.58 -3.95
C ASP A 335 23.29 41.41 -3.62
N GLY A 336 22.75 40.19 -3.71
CA GLY A 336 23.48 38.94 -3.42
C GLY A 336 23.71 38.64 -1.94
N LYS A 337 23.23 39.49 -1.02
CA LYS A 337 23.33 39.26 0.44
C LYS A 337 22.03 38.68 1.00
N PRO A 338 22.08 37.75 1.96
CA PRO A 338 20.87 37.25 2.62
C PRO A 338 20.01 38.37 3.21
N LEU A 339 18.71 38.29 2.98
CA LEU A 339 17.71 39.18 3.54
C LEU A 339 16.74 38.35 4.37
N ALA A 340 16.41 38.81 5.58
CA ALA A 340 15.40 38.14 6.40
C ALA A 340 14.02 38.32 5.77
N GLY A 341 13.27 37.23 5.66
CA GLY A 341 11.95 37.23 5.04
C GLY A 341 11.26 35.88 5.18
N GLY A 342 9.97 35.86 4.88
CA GLY A 342 9.17 34.64 4.78
C GLY A 342 8.39 34.65 3.48
N ALA A 343 7.07 34.45 3.54
CA ALA A 343 6.18 34.63 2.39
C ALA A 343 6.16 36.07 1.84
N ALA A 344 6.72 37.03 2.57
CA ALA A 344 6.91 38.40 2.13
C ALA A 344 8.14 39.06 2.77
N VAL A 345 8.57 40.17 2.16
CA VAL A 345 9.61 41.09 2.65
C VAL A 345 9.11 42.52 2.50
N ASP A 346 9.29 43.34 3.54
CA ASP A 346 9.03 44.77 3.48
C ASP A 346 10.31 45.55 3.13
N LEU A 347 10.42 46.03 1.87
CA LEU A 347 11.62 46.72 1.40
C LEU A 347 11.84 48.07 2.08
N ARG A 348 10.80 48.66 2.69
CA ARG A 348 10.93 49.91 3.46
C ARG A 348 11.80 49.72 4.69
N GLN A 349 11.92 48.49 5.19
CA GLN A 349 12.78 48.15 6.31
C GLN A 349 14.24 47.91 5.89
N ALA A 350 14.52 47.82 4.58
CA ALA A 350 15.86 47.54 4.06
C ALA A 350 16.75 48.78 3.88
N ASN A 351 16.21 50.01 4.02
CA ASN A 351 16.94 51.29 3.93
C ASN A 351 17.88 51.38 2.71
N LEU A 352 17.32 51.11 1.52
CA LEU A 352 18.09 51.08 0.27
C LEU A 352 18.64 52.46 -0.12
N PRO A 353 19.93 52.56 -0.51
CA PRO A 353 20.48 53.76 -1.16
C PRO A 353 19.73 54.09 -2.46
N PRO A 354 19.75 55.36 -2.92
CA PRO A 354 19.18 55.69 -4.23
C PRO A 354 19.85 54.90 -5.36
N GLY A 355 19.04 54.26 -6.20
CA GLY A 355 19.51 53.50 -7.34
C GLY A 355 18.71 52.24 -7.63
N ARG A 356 19.36 51.29 -8.31
CA ARG A 356 18.80 49.99 -8.65
C ARG A 356 19.47 48.89 -7.85
N HIS A 357 18.67 47.98 -7.33
CA HIS A 357 19.09 46.84 -6.52
C HIS A 357 18.49 45.54 -7.06
N ALA A 358 19.20 44.43 -6.88
CA ALA A 358 18.74 43.11 -7.27
C ALA A 358 18.10 42.41 -6.07
N LEU A 359 16.80 42.13 -6.13
CA LEU A 359 16.10 41.33 -5.14
C LEU A 359 15.77 39.96 -5.74
N ALA A 360 16.01 38.89 -5.00
CA ALA A 360 15.64 37.55 -5.41
C ALA A 360 15.10 36.74 -4.23
N VAL A 361 14.19 35.81 -4.53
CA VAL A 361 13.73 34.77 -3.61
C VAL A 361 13.93 33.40 -4.25
N THR A 362 14.32 32.42 -3.45
CA THR A 362 14.32 31.01 -3.83
C THR A 362 13.48 30.22 -2.84
N ALA A 363 12.45 29.55 -3.35
CA ALA A 363 11.68 28.54 -2.62
C ALA A 363 12.30 27.17 -2.86
N THR A 364 12.59 26.42 -1.79
CA THR A 364 13.14 25.06 -1.87
C THR A 364 12.29 24.12 -1.03
N ASP A 365 12.03 22.93 -1.55
CA ASP A 365 11.42 21.85 -0.79
C ASP A 365 12.46 21.17 0.12
N PRO A 366 12.37 21.32 1.46
CA PRO A 366 13.38 20.81 2.38
C PRO A 366 13.28 19.30 2.63
N THR A 367 12.28 18.63 2.05
CA THR A 367 11.96 17.24 2.36
C THR A 367 13.21 16.34 2.37
N PRO A 368 13.35 15.44 3.37
CA PRO A 368 14.39 14.41 3.33
C PRO A 368 14.12 13.38 2.23
N PHE A 369 12.95 13.42 1.59
CA PHE A 369 12.62 12.49 0.52
C PHE A 369 13.51 12.62 -0.71
N VAL A 370 14.06 13.81 -0.95
CA VAL A 370 15.02 14.08 -2.01
C VAL A 370 16.38 14.34 -1.39
N ARG A 371 17.28 13.37 -1.57
CA ARG A 371 18.49 13.31 -0.75
C ARG A 371 19.61 14.18 -1.28
N ALA A 372 19.71 14.34 -2.59
CA ALA A 372 20.67 15.25 -3.19
C ALA A 372 20.14 16.70 -3.06
N PRO A 373 20.80 17.60 -2.31
CA PRO A 373 20.31 18.97 -2.13
C PRO A 373 20.11 19.72 -3.45
N ALA A 374 21.02 19.53 -4.42
CA ALA A 374 20.93 20.15 -5.75
C ALA A 374 19.79 19.60 -6.62
N ALA A 375 19.19 18.47 -6.24
CA ALA A 375 18.04 17.88 -6.93
C ALA A 375 16.71 18.16 -6.22
N ARG A 376 16.74 18.86 -5.07
CA ARG A 376 15.51 19.24 -4.36
C ARG A 376 14.68 20.15 -5.25
N PRO A 377 13.35 19.94 -5.32
CA PRO A 377 12.47 20.84 -6.03
C PRO A 377 12.67 22.28 -5.52
N SER A 378 12.97 23.19 -6.44
CA SER A 378 13.17 24.61 -6.12
C SER A 378 12.67 25.51 -7.24
N ALA A 379 12.28 26.74 -6.90
CA ALA A 379 11.94 27.78 -7.85
C ALA A 379 12.44 29.14 -7.35
N SER A 380 12.90 29.98 -8.27
CA SER A 380 13.39 31.33 -7.94
C SER A 380 12.62 32.40 -8.69
N ARG A 381 12.54 33.59 -8.12
CA ARG A 381 11.99 34.79 -8.76
C ARG A 381 12.86 35.99 -8.43
N GLU A 382 13.06 36.86 -9.41
CA GLU A 382 13.90 38.04 -9.30
C GLU A 382 13.13 39.32 -9.64
N TRP A 383 13.56 40.42 -9.03
CA TRP A 383 13.05 41.77 -9.25
C TRP A 383 14.21 42.76 -9.33
N THR A 384 14.02 43.80 -10.15
CA THR A 384 14.85 45.01 -10.06
C THR A 384 14.13 46.00 -9.17
N VAL A 385 14.69 46.29 -8.00
CA VAL A 385 14.17 47.34 -7.12
C VAL A 385 14.77 48.67 -7.57
N ASP A 386 13.94 49.62 -8.01
CA ASP A 386 14.37 50.96 -8.41
C ASP A 386 13.78 51.99 -7.44
N THR A 387 14.62 52.68 -6.68
CA THR A 387 14.16 53.64 -5.66
C THR A 387 13.49 54.87 -6.26
N ALA A 388 13.61 55.11 -7.58
CA ALA A 388 12.91 56.19 -8.27
C ALA A 388 11.48 55.80 -8.68
N VAL A 389 11.12 54.52 -8.60
CA VAL A 389 9.77 54.03 -8.90
C VAL A 389 8.92 54.12 -7.64
N SER A 390 7.78 54.82 -7.73
CA SER A 390 6.77 54.83 -6.67
C SER A 390 5.78 53.69 -6.84
N THR A 391 5.46 53.03 -5.74
CA THR A 391 4.51 51.93 -5.71
C THR A 391 3.07 52.44 -5.65
N PRO A 392 2.22 52.08 -6.64
CA PRO A 392 0.78 52.31 -6.52
C PRO A 392 0.22 51.52 -5.34
N PRO A 393 -0.63 52.12 -4.48
CA PRO A 393 -1.30 51.41 -3.41
C PRO A 393 -2.19 50.31 -3.98
N ALA A 394 -2.00 49.09 -3.47
CA ALA A 394 -2.89 47.95 -3.71
C ALA A 394 -3.29 47.30 -2.39
N SER A 395 -4.55 46.91 -2.31
CA SER A 395 -5.13 46.09 -1.24
C SER A 395 -5.43 44.68 -1.74
N GLY A 396 -5.50 43.71 -0.84
CA GLY A 396 -5.98 42.36 -1.14
C GLY A 396 -7.16 41.97 -0.24
N GLN A 397 -7.87 40.92 -0.61
CA GLN A 397 -8.87 40.31 0.29
C GLN A 397 -8.17 39.73 1.52
N PRO A 398 -8.87 39.62 2.68
CA PRO A 398 -8.26 39.07 3.90
C PRO A 398 -7.66 37.67 3.70
N VAL A 399 -8.41 36.78 3.04
CA VAL A 399 -8.01 35.41 2.74
C VAL A 399 -8.04 35.21 1.22
N LEU A 400 -6.95 34.72 0.67
CA LEU A 400 -6.79 34.46 -0.76
C LEU A 400 -6.80 32.96 -1.07
N ALA A 401 -6.17 32.15 -0.23
CA ALA A 401 -6.23 30.70 -0.27
C ALA A 401 -5.96 30.13 1.13
N SER A 402 -6.37 28.90 1.38
CA SER A 402 -6.06 28.21 2.63
C SER A 402 -6.16 26.70 2.45
N THR A 403 -5.67 25.94 3.43
CA THR A 403 -6.02 24.53 3.56
C THR A 403 -7.56 24.40 3.59
N PRO A 404 -8.18 23.48 2.83
CA PRO A 404 -9.64 23.33 2.83
C PRO A 404 -10.22 23.11 4.23
N THR A 405 -11.31 23.80 4.55
CA THR A 405 -12.01 23.72 5.85
C THR A 405 -13.15 22.69 5.85
N ASP A 406 -13.44 22.07 4.71
CA ASP A 406 -14.54 21.13 4.49
C ASP A 406 -14.25 19.72 5.02
N ARG A 407 -13.03 19.47 5.50
CA ARG A 407 -12.56 18.17 5.95
C ARG A 407 -11.55 18.29 7.09
N PRO A 408 -11.43 17.26 7.95
CA PRO A 408 -10.41 17.24 8.98
C PRO A 408 -8.99 17.26 8.40
N VAL A 409 -8.09 17.92 9.11
CA VAL A 409 -6.63 17.84 8.91
C VAL A 409 -6.03 16.88 9.94
N GLY A 410 -4.94 16.22 9.59
CA GLY A 410 -4.24 15.28 10.47
C GLY A 410 -3.38 15.98 11.52
N ALA A 411 -3.05 15.27 12.59
CA ALA A 411 -2.27 15.78 13.73
C ALA A 411 -0.86 16.24 13.37
N THR A 412 -0.35 15.80 12.21
CA THR A 412 1.00 16.10 11.72
C THR A 412 1.02 17.03 10.51
N ASP A 413 -0.13 17.61 10.15
CA ASP A 413 -0.21 18.49 9.00
C ASP A 413 0.31 19.90 9.26
N VAL A 414 0.71 20.57 8.19
CA VAL A 414 0.87 22.01 8.15
C VAL A 414 -0.38 22.63 7.53
N VAL A 415 -1.07 23.47 8.30
CA VAL A 415 -2.25 24.22 7.86
C VAL A 415 -1.82 25.62 7.45
N TYR A 416 -2.28 26.12 6.30
CA TYR A 416 -1.87 27.43 5.78
C TYR A 416 -3.06 28.37 5.53
N VAL A 417 -2.76 29.67 5.59
CA VAL A 417 -3.61 30.78 5.14
C VAL A 417 -2.76 31.75 4.34
N ASP A 418 -2.98 31.81 3.03
CA ASP A 418 -2.46 32.87 2.18
C ASP A 418 -3.38 34.08 2.31
N THR A 419 -2.84 35.21 2.76
CA THR A 419 -3.57 36.48 2.84
C THR A 419 -3.58 37.20 1.50
N GLY A 420 -4.36 38.28 1.41
CA GLY A 420 -4.16 39.28 0.38
C GLY A 420 -2.72 39.79 0.37
N GLU A 421 -2.29 40.31 -0.78
CA GLU A 421 -0.91 40.76 -1.03
C GLU A 421 -0.83 42.29 -1.15
N PRO A 422 -1.22 43.07 -0.12
CA PRO A 422 -1.19 44.52 -0.22
C PRO A 422 0.25 45.04 -0.29
N THR A 423 0.41 46.15 -0.99
CA THR A 423 1.73 46.79 -1.17
C THR A 423 2.26 47.46 0.10
N GLY A 424 1.38 47.79 1.06
CA GLY A 424 1.70 48.68 2.19
C GLY A 424 1.90 48.00 3.54
N ALA A 425 1.59 46.72 3.69
CA ALA A 425 1.75 45.98 4.95
C ALA A 425 1.71 44.47 4.72
N ILE A 426 2.15 43.68 5.70
CA ILE A 426 1.95 42.23 5.73
C ILE A 426 0.77 41.98 6.69
N PRO A 427 -0.41 41.56 6.21
CA PRO A 427 -1.53 41.26 7.10
C PRO A 427 -1.14 40.14 8.09
N PRO A 428 -1.46 40.29 9.39
CA PRO A 428 -1.26 39.21 10.34
C PRO A 428 -2.27 38.08 10.11
N VAL A 429 -1.84 36.87 10.44
CA VAL A 429 -2.72 35.71 10.61
C VAL A 429 -2.49 35.25 12.04
N ASP A 430 -3.53 35.38 12.86
CA ASP A 430 -3.50 35.01 14.27
C ASP A 430 -4.14 33.64 14.46
N TRP A 431 -3.37 32.68 14.97
CA TRP A 431 -3.83 31.32 15.18
C TRP A 431 -4.31 31.11 16.61
N ALA A 432 -5.41 30.37 16.76
CA ALA A 432 -5.82 29.81 18.04
C ALA A 432 -6.11 28.32 17.92
N LEU A 433 -5.66 27.55 18.92
CA LEU A 433 -5.93 26.13 19.05
C LEU A 433 -6.82 25.94 20.28
N ASP A 434 -7.99 25.35 20.08
CA ASP A 434 -9.03 25.19 21.12
C ASP A 434 -9.38 26.51 21.82
N GLY A 435 -9.39 27.60 21.05
CA GLY A 435 -9.65 28.96 21.54
C GLY A 435 -8.45 29.64 22.22
N VAL A 436 -7.31 28.95 22.37
CA VAL A 436 -6.09 29.51 22.97
C VAL A 436 -5.17 30.07 21.88
N PRO A 437 -4.80 31.37 21.93
CA PRO A 437 -3.83 31.96 21.00
C PRO A 437 -2.53 31.16 20.98
N SER A 438 -2.12 30.71 19.79
CA SER A 438 -1.07 29.69 19.62
C SER A 438 0.03 30.07 18.62
N GLY A 439 0.00 31.29 18.11
CA GLY A 439 1.05 31.85 17.26
C GLY A 439 0.50 32.77 16.17
N THR A 440 1.42 33.31 15.38
CA THR A 440 1.10 34.15 14.22
C THR A 440 1.91 33.72 13.01
N GLY A 441 1.44 34.07 11.82
CA GLY A 441 2.13 33.80 10.54
C GLY A 441 1.28 32.98 9.56
N PRO A 442 1.76 32.79 8.31
CA PRO A 442 0.95 32.20 7.24
C PRO A 442 0.64 30.70 7.44
N ASP A 443 1.41 30.00 8.29
CA ASP A 443 1.34 28.56 8.47
C ASP A 443 1.32 28.15 9.93
N PHE A 444 0.60 27.07 10.24
CA PHE A 444 0.54 26.41 11.53
C PHE A 444 0.96 24.95 11.41
N ASP A 445 2.10 24.59 12.03
CA ASP A 445 2.59 23.21 12.07
C ASP A 445 1.95 22.49 13.27
N LEU A 446 1.03 21.56 13.00
CA LEU A 446 0.35 20.77 14.02
C LEU A 446 1.28 19.70 14.62
N GLY A 447 2.19 19.14 13.83
CA GLY A 447 3.15 18.14 14.28
C GLY A 447 4.08 18.69 15.38
N ALA A 448 4.43 19.97 15.28
CA ALA A 448 5.20 20.67 16.32
C ALA A 448 4.44 20.85 17.64
N ARG A 449 3.11 20.71 17.66
CA ARG A 449 2.28 20.91 18.86
C ARG A 449 2.10 19.67 19.71
N ARG A 450 2.28 18.47 19.15
CA ARG A 450 2.12 17.17 19.84
C ARG A 450 0.79 17.08 20.58
N LEU A 451 -0.30 17.27 19.82
CA LEU A 451 -1.66 17.26 20.37
C LEU A 451 -1.97 15.93 21.07
N PRO A 452 -2.71 15.96 22.19
CA PRO A 452 -3.26 14.74 22.76
C PRO A 452 -4.27 14.11 21.77
N PRO A 453 -4.56 12.80 21.88
CA PRO A 453 -5.60 12.19 21.05
C PRO A 453 -6.96 12.85 21.24
N GLY A 454 -7.68 13.07 20.14
CA GLY A 454 -9.02 13.66 20.15
C GLY A 454 -9.27 14.61 18.97
N ALA A 455 -10.43 15.26 19.01
CA ALA A 455 -10.80 16.33 18.11
C ALA A 455 -10.39 17.68 18.69
N HIS A 456 -9.65 18.47 17.92
CA HIS A 456 -9.29 19.84 18.26
C HIS A 456 -9.85 20.83 17.24
N THR A 457 -9.99 22.08 17.64
CA THR A 457 -10.40 23.18 16.74
C THR A 457 -9.22 24.12 16.53
N LEU A 458 -8.75 24.21 15.29
CA LEU A 458 -7.79 25.22 14.88
C LEU A 458 -8.54 26.38 14.21
N THR A 459 -8.26 27.62 14.60
CA THR A 459 -8.78 28.80 13.92
C THR A 459 -7.66 29.74 13.51
N ALA A 460 -7.91 30.48 12.42
CA ALA A 460 -7.03 31.55 11.95
C ALA A 460 -7.87 32.81 11.72
N ALA A 461 -7.48 33.92 12.35
CA ALA A 461 -8.10 35.23 12.17
C ALA A 461 -7.19 36.15 11.34
N THR A 462 -7.74 36.75 10.29
CA THR A 462 -7.01 37.74 9.48
C THR A 462 -7.99 38.68 8.79
N GLY A 463 -7.68 39.99 8.76
CA GLY A 463 -8.48 41.02 8.10
C GLY A 463 -9.98 40.98 8.41
N GLY A 464 -10.36 40.65 9.66
CA GLY A 464 -11.76 40.53 10.09
C GLY A 464 -12.48 39.24 9.66
N THR A 465 -11.78 38.32 9.01
CA THR A 465 -12.27 36.98 8.65
C THR A 465 -11.69 35.94 9.60
N THR A 466 -12.47 34.92 9.96
CA THR A 466 -12.00 33.77 10.75
C THR A 466 -12.28 32.49 10.00
N LEU A 467 -11.25 31.66 9.83
CA LEU A 467 -11.34 30.30 9.31
C LEU A 467 -11.24 29.31 10.48
N ALA A 468 -11.83 28.12 10.30
CA ALA A 468 -11.81 27.06 11.30
C ALA A 468 -11.61 25.69 10.64
N TRP A 469 -10.77 24.87 11.25
CA TRP A 469 -10.51 23.48 10.87
C TRP A 469 -10.74 22.56 12.06
N THR A 470 -11.35 21.41 11.78
CA THR A 470 -11.29 20.27 12.69
C THR A 470 -9.92 19.62 12.53
N VAL A 471 -9.17 19.52 13.61
CA VAL A 471 -7.95 18.71 13.65
C VAL A 471 -8.30 17.34 14.22
N ASP A 472 -7.93 16.31 13.48
CA ASP A 472 -7.98 14.94 13.93
C ASP A 472 -6.63 14.51 14.51
N ALA A 473 -6.56 14.43 15.83
CA ALA A 473 -5.38 13.96 16.56
C ALA A 473 -5.50 12.50 17.05
N THR A 474 -6.59 11.80 16.71
CA THR A 474 -6.75 10.37 17.00
C THR A 474 -6.26 9.57 15.80
N GLY A 475 -5.41 8.57 16.03
CA GLY A 475 -5.11 7.58 14.99
C GLY A 475 -6.10 6.40 15.07
N PRO A 476 -6.39 5.71 13.96
CA PRO A 476 -7.36 4.62 13.96
C PRO A 476 -6.89 3.44 14.82
N ALA A 477 -7.84 2.72 15.40
CA ALA A 477 -7.58 1.44 16.04
C ALA A 477 -7.64 0.30 15.01
N THR A 478 -6.92 -0.79 15.27
CA THR A 478 -6.99 -1.99 14.44
C THR A 478 -7.09 -3.21 15.35
N ALA A 479 -7.95 -4.15 14.97
CA ALA A 479 -8.08 -5.46 15.61
C ALA A 479 -7.66 -6.56 14.63
N ALA A 480 -6.99 -7.59 15.15
CA ALA A 480 -6.64 -8.79 14.40
C ALA A 480 -7.47 -9.98 14.89
N SER A 481 -8.10 -10.70 13.97
CA SER A 481 -8.79 -11.96 14.23
C SER A 481 -8.07 -13.07 13.47
N LEU A 482 -7.68 -14.14 14.17
CA LEU A 482 -7.01 -15.29 13.57
C LEU A 482 -7.96 -16.48 13.43
N SER A 483 -7.62 -17.43 12.55
CA SER A 483 -8.18 -18.78 12.60
C SER A 483 -7.89 -19.44 13.96
N GLU A 484 -8.65 -20.48 14.32
CA GLU A 484 -8.53 -21.17 15.60
C GLU A 484 -7.11 -21.74 15.81
N PRO A 485 -6.35 -21.26 16.82
CA PRO A 485 -5.03 -21.78 17.13
C PRO A 485 -5.11 -23.10 17.89
N LEU A 486 -4.03 -23.89 17.83
CA LEU A 486 -3.87 -25.07 18.66
C LEU A 486 -3.70 -24.71 20.14
N LEU A 487 -3.00 -23.60 20.40
CA LEU A 487 -2.75 -23.08 21.73
C LEU A 487 -2.66 -21.56 21.68
N THR A 488 -3.25 -20.89 22.67
CA THR A 488 -3.09 -19.45 22.91
C THR A 488 -2.40 -19.25 24.24
N VAL A 489 -1.33 -18.47 24.24
CA VAL A 489 -0.58 -18.07 25.44
C VAL A 489 -0.71 -16.57 25.62
N ALA A 490 -1.32 -16.15 26.73
CA ALA A 490 -1.37 -14.74 27.09
C ALA A 490 0.01 -14.30 27.61
N LYS A 491 0.56 -13.22 27.05
CA LYS A 491 1.82 -12.61 27.52
C LYS A 491 1.67 -11.08 27.62
N PRO A 492 2.49 -10.43 28.46
CA PRO A 492 2.50 -8.96 28.54
C PRO A 492 2.84 -8.27 27.21
N THR A 493 3.62 -8.95 26.36
CA THR A 493 4.04 -8.45 25.03
C THR A 493 2.99 -8.68 23.93
N GLY A 494 1.79 -9.14 24.28
CA GLY A 494 0.76 -9.58 23.33
C GLY A 494 0.60 -11.10 23.31
N PRO A 495 -0.53 -11.62 22.81
CA PRO A 495 -0.79 -13.05 22.75
C PRO A 495 0.18 -13.76 21.80
N GLU A 496 0.52 -15.01 22.13
CA GLU A 496 1.25 -15.91 21.25
C GLU A 496 0.38 -17.12 20.91
N TYR A 497 0.32 -17.44 19.62
CA TYR A 497 -0.53 -18.49 19.07
C TYR A 497 0.33 -19.60 18.48
N VAL A 498 0.01 -20.85 18.76
CA VAL A 498 0.65 -22.01 18.12
C VAL A 498 -0.31 -22.60 17.10
N PHE A 499 0.16 -22.80 15.88
CA PHE A 499 -0.58 -23.45 14.80
C PHE A 499 0.17 -24.67 14.27
N THR A 500 -0.57 -25.70 13.88
CA THR A 500 -0.05 -26.82 13.09
C THR A 500 -0.52 -26.67 11.66
N GLY A 501 0.35 -26.15 10.78
CA GLY A 501 -0.03 -25.79 9.41
C GLY A 501 -0.66 -24.38 9.28
N PRO A 502 -1.18 -24.04 8.10
CA PRO A 502 -1.59 -22.67 7.73
C PRO A 502 -2.55 -22.01 8.72
N PHE A 503 -2.49 -20.68 8.81
CA PHE A 503 -3.44 -19.87 9.59
C PHE A 503 -3.93 -18.68 8.78
N THR A 504 -5.09 -18.15 9.13
CA THR A 504 -5.63 -16.93 8.51
C THR A 504 -5.66 -15.77 9.48
N MET A 505 -5.59 -14.55 8.95
CA MET A 505 -5.71 -13.31 9.70
C MET A 505 -6.67 -12.36 8.98
N ARG A 506 -7.62 -11.80 9.73
CA ARG A 506 -8.40 -10.64 9.31
C ARG A 506 -7.99 -9.43 10.12
N LEU A 507 -7.75 -8.31 9.44
CA LEU A 507 -7.64 -7.00 10.07
C LEU A 507 -8.95 -6.24 9.92
N THR A 508 -9.41 -5.65 11.01
CA THR A 508 -10.56 -4.75 11.04
C THR A 508 -10.12 -3.46 11.69
N ALA A 509 -10.13 -2.38 10.91
CA ALA A 509 -9.83 -1.05 11.41
C ALA A 509 -11.13 -0.34 11.82
N SER A 510 -11.04 0.50 12.85
CA SER A 510 -12.12 1.36 13.33
C SER A 510 -11.55 2.71 13.73
N ASP A 511 -12.34 3.75 13.60
CA ASP A 511 -11.90 5.12 13.86
C ASP A 511 -13.02 5.93 14.53
N ASP A 512 -12.66 7.05 15.15
CA ASP A 512 -13.62 7.96 15.80
C ASP A 512 -14.37 8.87 14.79
N ARG A 513 -13.99 8.79 13.52
CA ARG A 513 -14.58 9.52 12.40
C ARG A 513 -14.88 8.63 11.21
N GLU A 514 -15.81 9.09 10.38
CA GLU A 514 -16.07 8.46 9.09
C GLU A 514 -14.90 8.72 8.13
N GLY A 515 -14.53 7.69 7.39
CA GLY A 515 -13.45 7.76 6.42
C GLY A 515 -13.00 6.38 5.99
N ARG A 516 -12.29 6.32 4.86
CA ARG A 516 -11.68 5.08 4.41
C ARG A 516 -10.45 4.78 5.27
N LEU A 517 -10.44 3.61 5.90
CA LEU A 517 -9.30 3.11 6.67
C LEU A 517 -8.47 2.15 5.82
N ILE A 518 -7.15 2.29 5.92
CA ILE A 518 -6.18 1.47 5.19
C ILE A 518 -5.36 0.67 6.22
N PRO A 519 -5.79 -0.55 6.57
CA PRO A 519 -5.01 -1.44 7.44
C PRO A 519 -3.73 -1.91 6.74
N GLU A 520 -2.70 -2.18 7.54
CA GLU A 520 -1.43 -2.73 7.12
C GLU A 520 -0.82 -3.61 8.22
N PHE A 521 0.06 -4.52 7.82
CA PHE A 521 0.78 -5.40 8.73
C PHE A 521 2.20 -5.62 8.27
N ARG A 522 3.06 -6.15 9.16
CA ARG A 522 4.38 -6.63 8.81
C ARG A 522 4.70 -7.89 9.60
N VAL A 523 5.53 -8.74 9.02
CA VAL A 523 6.00 -9.98 9.65
C VAL A 523 7.50 -9.83 9.91
N ASP A 524 7.92 -10.14 11.14
CA ASP A 524 9.34 -10.11 11.55
C ASP A 524 10.04 -8.78 11.25
N ARG A 525 9.29 -7.67 11.37
CA ARG A 525 9.72 -6.30 11.06
C ARG A 525 10.11 -6.07 9.58
N ASP A 526 9.75 -6.97 8.68
CA ASP A 526 10.05 -6.88 7.24
C ASP A 526 9.01 -6.07 6.47
N GLY A 527 9.06 -4.74 6.62
CA GLY A 527 8.30 -3.80 5.80
C GLY A 527 6.78 -3.77 6.06
N TRP A 528 6.18 -2.59 6.10
CA TRP A 528 4.72 -2.49 6.21
C TRP A 528 4.05 -2.84 4.88
N HIS A 529 3.11 -3.77 4.94
CA HIS A 529 2.37 -4.32 3.82
C HIS A 529 0.88 -3.98 3.96
N LYS A 530 0.30 -3.31 2.96
CA LYS A 530 -1.12 -2.95 2.95
C LYS A 530 -1.98 -4.22 2.96
N TYR A 531 -2.95 -4.25 3.85
CA TYR A 531 -3.89 -5.37 3.96
C TYR A 531 -5.05 -5.16 2.99
N TYR A 532 -5.27 -6.16 2.13
CA TYR A 532 -6.30 -6.14 1.08
C TYR A 532 -7.24 -7.35 1.14
N GLY A 533 -7.25 -8.10 2.25
CA GLY A 533 -7.94 -9.39 2.34
C GLY A 533 -7.13 -10.48 1.65
N TRP A 534 -7.71 -11.19 0.69
CA TRP A 534 -7.02 -12.20 -0.12
C TRP A 534 -6.99 -11.77 -1.60
N PRO A 535 -5.93 -12.12 -2.39
CA PRO A 535 -5.80 -11.62 -3.77
C PRO A 535 -7.00 -11.88 -4.68
N THR A 536 -7.71 -13.00 -4.47
CA THR A 536 -8.89 -13.39 -5.26
C THR A 536 -10.21 -13.06 -4.58
N ASP A 537 -10.19 -12.63 -3.31
CA ASP A 537 -11.38 -12.27 -2.54
C ASP A 537 -11.01 -11.24 -1.45
N PRO A 538 -11.36 -9.96 -1.64
CA PRO A 538 -11.06 -8.92 -0.64
C PRO A 538 -11.81 -9.13 0.68
N ALA A 539 -12.89 -9.92 0.69
CA ALA A 539 -13.62 -10.25 1.89
C ALA A 539 -13.00 -11.45 2.63
N ALA A 540 -12.15 -12.27 2.00
CA ALA A 540 -11.48 -13.38 2.68
C ALA A 540 -10.33 -12.88 3.58
N PRO A 541 -10.05 -13.58 4.70
CA PRO A 541 -8.89 -13.27 5.52
C PRO A 541 -7.59 -13.62 4.78
N TYR A 542 -6.51 -12.95 5.14
CA TYR A 542 -5.18 -13.21 4.59
C TYR A 542 -4.67 -14.56 5.08
N LEU A 543 -4.30 -15.47 4.17
CA LEU A 543 -3.81 -16.82 4.49
C LEU A 543 -2.28 -16.83 4.55
N PHE A 544 -1.73 -17.28 5.67
CA PHE A 544 -0.31 -17.51 5.86
C PHE A 544 0.02 -18.99 5.77
N THR A 545 1.07 -19.33 5.04
CA THR A 545 1.62 -20.68 4.98
C THR A 545 3.15 -20.64 5.05
N ALA A 546 3.76 -21.76 5.43
CA ALA A 546 5.22 -21.85 5.53
C ALA A 546 5.93 -21.50 4.21
N ARG A 547 5.30 -21.70 3.04
CA ARG A 547 5.90 -21.46 1.72
C ARG A 547 5.08 -20.51 0.83
N GLY A 548 4.05 -19.89 1.37
CA GLY A 548 3.04 -19.16 0.61
C GLY A 548 2.13 -20.05 -0.25
N THR A 549 1.04 -19.45 -0.72
CA THR A 549 0.02 -20.07 -1.58
C THR A 549 0.15 -19.50 -2.98
N GLU A 550 0.32 -20.37 -3.98
CA GLU A 550 0.41 -19.93 -5.37
C GLU A 550 -0.97 -19.47 -5.89
N ILE A 551 -1.01 -18.25 -6.41
CA ILE A 551 -2.16 -17.65 -7.08
C ILE A 551 -1.64 -16.95 -8.33
N ASP A 552 -2.12 -17.41 -9.49
CA ASP A 552 -1.78 -16.85 -10.80
C ASP A 552 -0.25 -16.68 -10.99
N GLY A 553 0.55 -17.66 -10.56
CA GLY A 553 2.01 -17.58 -10.70
C GLY A 553 2.68 -16.55 -9.78
N LEU A 554 2.13 -16.28 -8.61
CA LEU A 554 2.79 -15.59 -7.49
C LEU A 554 2.45 -16.31 -6.18
N ALA A 555 3.39 -16.42 -5.25
CA ALA A 555 3.13 -17.06 -3.96
C ALA A 555 2.88 -16.00 -2.87
N TYR A 556 1.67 -15.98 -2.31
CA TYR A 556 1.23 -15.02 -1.29
C TYR A 556 1.19 -15.63 0.10
N GLY A 557 1.35 -14.80 1.13
CA GLY A 557 1.35 -15.22 2.53
C GLY A 557 2.45 -16.21 2.90
N ASN A 558 3.61 -16.04 2.27
CA ASN A 558 4.80 -16.80 2.60
C ASN A 558 5.42 -16.31 3.93
N LEU A 559 5.63 -17.23 4.87
CA LEU A 559 6.39 -16.99 6.10
C LEU A 559 7.89 -17.31 5.98
N GLY A 560 8.31 -17.85 4.83
CA GLY A 560 9.72 -18.06 4.55
C GLY A 560 10.51 -16.74 4.49
N PRO A 561 11.85 -16.81 4.53
CA PRO A 561 12.74 -15.64 4.62
C PRO A 561 12.73 -14.71 3.40
N ASP A 562 12.01 -15.08 2.34
CA ASP A 562 11.97 -14.36 1.08
C ASP A 562 10.89 -13.26 1.04
N GLY A 563 10.07 -13.16 2.09
CA GLY A 563 9.02 -12.15 2.29
C GLY A 563 7.62 -12.67 1.97
N LEU A 564 6.61 -11.82 2.17
CA LEU A 564 5.19 -12.19 2.11
C LEU A 564 4.69 -12.62 0.73
N THR A 565 5.19 -11.97 -0.32
CA THR A 565 4.84 -12.29 -1.72
C THR A 565 6.12 -12.53 -2.48
N VAL A 566 6.26 -13.71 -3.08
CA VAL A 566 7.49 -14.16 -3.72
C VAL A 566 7.24 -14.66 -5.13
N SER A 567 8.25 -14.47 -5.98
CA SER A 567 8.30 -15.03 -7.32
C SER A 567 8.13 -16.55 -7.25
N PRO A 568 7.26 -17.16 -8.08
CA PRO A 568 6.91 -18.58 -7.99
C PRO A 568 8.10 -19.49 -8.32
N PHE A 569 9.08 -18.97 -9.07
CA PHE A 569 10.26 -19.69 -9.52
C PHE A 569 11.37 -19.74 -8.46
N THR A 570 11.24 -18.94 -7.40
CA THR A 570 12.20 -18.95 -6.30
C THR A 570 12.01 -20.23 -5.49
N THR A 571 13.10 -20.89 -5.11
CA THR A 571 13.03 -22.02 -4.17
C THR A 571 12.63 -21.52 -2.79
N ARG A 572 11.40 -21.86 -2.36
CA ARG A 572 10.81 -21.35 -1.12
C ARG A 572 11.18 -22.22 0.08
N LYS A 573 12.07 -21.69 0.92
CA LYS A 573 12.37 -22.31 2.22
C LYS A 573 11.15 -22.15 3.13
N PRO A 574 10.71 -23.21 3.83
CA PRO A 574 9.57 -23.10 4.73
C PRO A 574 9.90 -22.20 5.92
N GLY A 575 9.04 -21.22 6.21
CA GLY A 575 9.02 -20.46 7.46
C GLY A 575 8.26 -21.19 8.55
N TYR A 576 8.83 -22.28 9.07
CA TYR A 576 8.37 -22.86 10.34
C TYR A 576 9.09 -22.18 11.50
N GLY A 577 8.45 -22.17 12.67
CA GLY A 577 8.95 -21.51 13.87
C GLY A 577 8.17 -20.25 14.19
N ARG A 578 8.79 -19.38 14.99
CA ARG A 578 8.14 -18.21 15.57
C ARG A 578 8.27 -16.99 14.66
N HIS A 579 7.14 -16.32 14.44
CA HIS A 579 6.99 -15.07 13.70
C HIS A 579 6.32 -14.00 14.57
N GLU A 580 6.79 -12.76 14.50
CA GLU A 580 6.14 -11.60 15.10
C GLU A 580 5.31 -10.88 14.03
N VAL A 581 4.02 -10.68 14.28
CA VAL A 581 3.13 -9.93 13.39
C VAL A 581 2.74 -8.64 14.07
N GLU A 582 3.05 -7.52 13.43
CA GLU A 582 2.61 -6.19 13.85
C GLU A 582 1.57 -5.67 12.85
N TYR A 583 0.57 -4.95 13.33
CA TYR A 583 -0.53 -4.44 12.51
C TYR A 583 -1.01 -3.07 12.98
N ARG A 584 -1.45 -2.24 12.05
CA ARG A 584 -2.02 -0.89 12.30
C ARG A 584 -2.89 -0.46 11.12
N ALA A 585 -3.41 0.76 11.17
CA ALA A 585 -4.12 1.37 10.05
C ALA A 585 -3.75 2.84 9.88
N THR A 586 -4.04 3.39 8.70
CA THR A 586 -4.05 4.83 8.43
C THR A 586 -5.45 5.28 8.05
N ASP A 587 -5.89 6.42 8.58
CA ASP A 587 -7.20 7.01 8.28
C ASP A 587 -7.17 7.94 7.06
N ALA A 588 -8.31 8.56 6.75
CA ALA A 588 -8.46 9.47 5.62
C ALA A 588 -7.82 10.86 5.85
N ALA A 589 -7.64 11.28 7.11
CA ALA A 589 -6.90 12.48 7.47
C ALA A 589 -5.39 12.29 7.29
N GLY A 590 -4.92 11.03 7.29
CA GLY A 590 -3.54 10.63 7.16
C GLY A 590 -2.89 10.25 8.50
N ASN A 591 -3.64 10.14 9.61
CA ASN A 591 -3.04 9.69 10.86
C ASN A 591 -2.83 8.18 10.81
N THR A 592 -1.71 7.73 11.35
CA THR A 592 -1.38 6.32 11.46
C THR A 592 -1.52 5.89 12.91
N GLY A 593 -2.37 4.88 13.16
CA GLY A 593 -2.64 4.35 14.49
C GLY A 593 -1.43 3.68 15.14
N ALA A 594 -1.50 3.52 16.46
CA ALA A 594 -0.53 2.73 17.19
C ALA A 594 -0.54 1.27 16.73
N ALA A 595 0.63 0.66 16.61
CA ALA A 595 0.74 -0.74 16.19
C ALA A 595 0.34 -1.69 17.32
N GLY A 596 -0.58 -2.61 17.02
CA GLY A 596 -0.78 -3.83 17.78
C GLY A 596 0.21 -4.91 17.34
N SER A 597 0.40 -5.93 18.17
CA SER A 597 1.23 -7.08 17.80
C SER A 597 0.76 -8.37 18.46
N PHE A 598 1.06 -9.48 17.79
CA PHE A 598 0.97 -10.83 18.33
C PHE A 598 2.11 -11.68 17.77
N ALA A 599 2.34 -12.84 18.37
CA ALA A 599 3.29 -13.82 17.85
C ALA A 599 2.60 -15.09 17.39
N VAL A 600 3.15 -15.72 16.37
CA VAL A 600 2.71 -17.03 15.87
C VAL A 600 3.88 -17.97 15.87
N THR A 601 3.74 -19.16 16.44
CA THR A 601 4.65 -20.28 16.22
C THR A 601 3.99 -21.27 15.28
N LEU A 602 4.51 -21.36 14.05
CA LEU A 602 4.02 -22.27 13.02
C LEU A 602 4.81 -23.59 13.05
N LEU A 603 4.12 -24.67 13.40
CA LEU A 603 4.66 -26.03 13.35
C LEU A 603 4.40 -26.66 11.97
N PRO A 604 5.25 -27.62 11.55
CA PRO A 604 4.94 -28.50 10.44
C PRO A 604 3.54 -29.13 10.60
N PRO A 605 2.77 -29.27 9.50
CA PRO A 605 1.50 -29.97 9.57
C PRO A 605 1.73 -31.45 9.93
N PRO A 606 0.80 -32.08 10.66
CA PRO A 606 0.86 -33.51 10.94
C PRO A 606 0.88 -34.34 9.65
N PRO A 607 1.43 -35.56 9.67
CA PRO A 607 1.35 -36.46 8.52
C PRO A 607 -0.12 -36.74 8.14
N ALA A 608 -0.40 -36.83 6.84
CA ALA A 608 -1.73 -37.09 6.34
C ALA A 608 -2.24 -38.47 6.81
N CYS A 609 -3.48 -38.48 7.33
CA CYS A 609 -4.10 -39.68 7.90
C CYS A 609 -4.35 -40.74 6.82
N THR A 610 -3.91 -41.98 7.06
CA THR A 610 -4.34 -43.15 6.28
C THR A 610 -5.55 -43.84 6.91
N THR A 611 -5.80 -43.57 8.19
CA THR A 611 -6.93 -44.12 8.94
C THR A 611 -7.35 -43.11 9.99
N THR A 612 -8.64 -42.78 10.06
CA THR A 612 -9.18 -41.88 11.08
C THR A 612 -10.15 -42.63 11.99
N ILE A 613 -9.99 -42.45 13.29
CA ILE A 613 -10.86 -42.97 14.34
C ILE A 613 -11.52 -41.77 15.01
N THR A 614 -12.85 -41.78 15.07
CA THR A 614 -13.68 -40.79 15.76
C THR A 614 -14.59 -41.48 16.77
N GLY A 615 -15.17 -40.71 17.70
CA GLY A 615 -16.12 -41.24 18.68
C GLY A 615 -15.49 -42.22 19.68
N ASN A 616 -16.30 -43.12 20.25
CA ASN A 616 -15.86 -44.02 21.32
C ASN A 616 -15.33 -45.35 20.77
N ARG A 617 -14.14 -45.75 21.22
CA ARG A 617 -13.51 -47.03 20.90
C ARG A 617 -13.05 -47.72 22.18
N THR A 618 -13.62 -48.88 22.47
CA THR A 618 -13.18 -49.73 23.59
C THR A 618 -12.36 -50.91 23.05
N GLY A 619 -11.25 -51.23 23.74
CA GLY A 619 -10.33 -52.29 23.38
C GLY A 619 -9.01 -51.80 22.78
N PRO A 620 -8.10 -52.72 22.44
CA PRO A 620 -6.77 -52.37 21.92
C PRO A 620 -6.84 -51.68 20.55
N VAL A 621 -5.99 -50.68 20.35
CA VAL A 621 -5.76 -50.01 19.06
C VAL A 621 -4.30 -50.20 18.65
N ALA A 622 -4.08 -50.86 17.52
CA ALA A 622 -2.75 -51.00 16.92
C ALA A 622 -2.63 -50.05 15.72
N VAL A 623 -1.65 -49.17 15.74
CA VAL A 623 -1.39 -48.18 14.68
C VAL A 623 -0.30 -48.74 13.77
N THR A 624 -0.62 -48.97 12.50
CA THR A 624 0.26 -49.61 11.49
C THR A 624 0.61 -48.70 10.30
N GLY A 625 -0.08 -47.57 10.15
CA GLY A 625 0.17 -46.53 9.14
C GLY A 625 0.12 -45.16 9.82
N VAL A 626 -0.52 -44.16 9.20
CA VAL A 626 -0.83 -42.89 9.89
C VAL A 626 -2.25 -42.99 10.45
N THR A 627 -2.39 -43.23 11.74
CA THR A 627 -3.70 -43.27 12.41
C THR A 627 -3.97 -41.95 13.12
N CYS A 628 -5.06 -41.31 12.73
CA CYS A 628 -5.56 -40.10 13.36
C CYS A 628 -6.69 -40.41 14.34
N LEU A 629 -6.56 -39.95 15.57
CA LEU A 629 -7.65 -39.92 16.55
C LEU A 629 -8.20 -38.49 16.54
N GLU A 630 -9.42 -38.32 16.07
CA GLU A 630 -10.05 -37.00 15.91
C GLU A 630 -11.29 -36.91 16.80
N ASN A 631 -11.22 -36.09 17.85
CA ASN A 631 -12.27 -35.98 18.86
C ASN A 631 -12.76 -37.36 19.37
N ALA A 632 -11.83 -38.31 19.48
CA ALA A 632 -12.11 -39.70 19.80
C ALA A 632 -11.87 -39.98 21.29
N THR A 633 -12.59 -40.96 21.84
CA THR A 633 -12.30 -41.53 23.16
C THR A 633 -11.91 -42.98 23.01
N VAL A 634 -10.63 -43.29 23.20
CA VAL A 634 -10.10 -44.66 23.19
C VAL A 634 -9.94 -45.14 24.63
N THR A 635 -10.60 -46.24 24.99
CA THR A 635 -10.45 -46.92 26.29
C THR A 635 -9.84 -48.29 26.06
N GLY A 636 -8.55 -48.41 26.34
CA GLY A 636 -7.73 -49.58 26.05
C GLY A 636 -6.30 -49.18 25.65
N PRO A 637 -5.40 -50.17 25.49
CA PRO A 637 -4.02 -49.89 25.09
C PRO A 637 -3.95 -49.37 23.65
N VAL A 638 -3.15 -48.32 23.42
CA VAL A 638 -2.80 -47.82 22.09
C VAL A 638 -1.33 -48.15 21.82
N THR A 639 -1.06 -48.92 20.78
CA THR A 639 0.30 -49.34 20.41
C THR A 639 0.62 -48.84 19.00
N VAL A 640 1.62 -47.96 18.90
CA VAL A 640 2.17 -47.48 17.63
C VAL A 640 3.30 -48.41 17.21
N ARG A 641 3.10 -49.09 16.08
CA ARG A 641 4.10 -50.00 15.53
C ARG A 641 5.29 -49.21 14.98
N PRO A 642 6.48 -49.82 14.88
CA PRO A 642 7.63 -49.20 14.23
C PRO A 642 7.29 -48.71 12.82
N GLY A 643 7.72 -47.50 12.49
CA GLY A 643 7.45 -46.82 11.21
C GLY A 643 6.03 -46.25 11.06
N ALA A 644 5.12 -46.50 12.00
CA ALA A 644 3.77 -45.94 11.99
C ALA A 644 3.71 -44.58 12.69
N SER A 645 2.67 -43.78 12.41
CA SER A 645 2.45 -42.47 13.01
C SER A 645 1.10 -42.37 13.70
N LEU A 646 1.08 -41.75 14.88
CA LEU A 646 -0.14 -41.44 15.61
C LEU A 646 -0.33 -39.92 15.65
N VAL A 647 -1.50 -39.44 15.22
CA VAL A 647 -1.91 -38.04 15.38
C VAL A 647 -3.20 -38.01 16.19
N ALA A 648 -3.16 -37.55 17.43
CA ALA A 648 -4.33 -37.43 18.28
C ALA A 648 -4.69 -35.95 18.47
N THR A 649 -5.83 -35.54 17.92
CA THR A 649 -6.35 -34.16 18.00
C THR A 649 -7.65 -34.14 18.78
N GLY A 650 -7.72 -33.33 19.85
CA GLY A 650 -8.95 -33.19 20.66
C GLY A 650 -9.42 -34.49 21.32
N SER A 651 -8.53 -35.48 21.43
CA SER A 651 -8.90 -36.88 21.72
C SER A 651 -8.50 -37.29 23.13
N ARG A 652 -9.17 -38.31 23.66
CA ARG A 652 -8.88 -38.90 24.96
C ARG A 652 -8.43 -40.36 24.80
N ILE A 653 -7.28 -40.69 25.36
CA ILE A 653 -6.75 -42.05 25.46
C ILE A 653 -6.75 -42.43 26.93
N THR A 654 -7.45 -43.50 27.29
CA THR A 654 -7.48 -44.07 28.65
C THR A 654 -6.93 -45.49 28.59
N GLY A 655 -5.70 -45.67 29.06
CA GLY A 655 -4.89 -46.89 28.88
C GLY A 655 -3.45 -46.54 28.54
N PRO A 656 -2.54 -47.54 28.46
CA PRO A 656 -1.17 -47.30 28.07
C PRO A 656 -1.07 -46.86 26.61
N LEU A 657 -0.30 -45.80 26.34
CA LEU A 657 0.12 -45.39 25.00
C LEU A 657 1.61 -45.74 24.83
N THR A 658 1.90 -46.68 23.94
CA THR A 658 3.28 -47.10 23.66
C THR A 658 3.60 -46.87 22.19
N ALA A 659 4.68 -46.17 21.91
CA ALA A 659 5.24 -45.97 20.58
C ALA A 659 6.72 -46.30 20.63
N ASP A 660 7.12 -47.37 19.96
CA ASP A 660 8.52 -47.79 19.85
C ASP A 660 8.90 -47.83 18.36
N GLY A 661 9.88 -47.03 17.96
CA GLY A 661 10.27 -46.89 16.56
C GLY A 661 9.26 -46.14 15.68
N ALA A 662 8.35 -45.35 16.26
CA ALA A 662 7.32 -44.63 15.50
C ALA A 662 7.92 -43.55 14.56
N ALA A 663 7.28 -43.36 13.40
CA ALA A 663 7.68 -42.33 12.43
C ALA A 663 7.26 -40.92 12.84
N ALA A 664 6.13 -40.76 13.54
CA ALA A 664 5.74 -39.52 14.21
C ALA A 664 4.73 -39.79 15.33
N VAL A 665 4.77 -39.01 16.41
CA VAL A 665 3.71 -39.02 17.43
C VAL A 665 3.32 -37.59 17.76
N GLU A 666 2.06 -37.25 17.48
CA GLU A 666 1.50 -35.93 17.69
C GLU A 666 0.29 -35.99 18.61
N LEU A 667 0.36 -35.34 19.77
CA LEU A 667 -0.68 -35.26 20.79
C LEU A 667 -1.12 -33.79 20.93
N LEU A 668 -2.17 -33.42 20.21
CA LEU A 668 -2.60 -32.05 19.99
C LEU A 668 -3.94 -31.81 20.71
N ARG A 669 -3.97 -30.94 21.73
CA ARG A 669 -5.17 -30.71 22.57
C ARG A 669 -5.83 -32.00 23.07
N SER A 670 -5.02 -33.00 23.39
CA SER A 670 -5.48 -34.35 23.72
C SER A 670 -5.23 -34.69 25.17
N ARG A 671 -5.94 -35.70 25.68
CA ARG A 671 -5.78 -36.19 27.06
C ARG A 671 -5.33 -37.65 27.08
N ALA A 672 -4.18 -37.91 27.69
CA ALA A 672 -3.70 -39.27 27.95
C ALA A 672 -3.84 -39.59 29.44
N VAL A 673 -4.58 -40.65 29.77
CA VAL A 673 -4.78 -41.16 31.13
C VAL A 673 -4.20 -42.57 31.19
N GLY A 674 -3.04 -42.73 31.81
CA GLY A 674 -2.23 -43.94 31.78
C GLY A 674 -0.76 -43.64 31.46
N PRO A 675 0.12 -44.66 31.46
CA PRO A 675 1.52 -44.48 31.11
C PRO A 675 1.68 -44.19 29.61
N VAL A 676 2.49 -43.19 29.28
CA VAL A 676 2.87 -42.83 27.91
C VAL A 676 4.36 -43.09 27.74
N ARG A 677 4.72 -43.95 26.79
CA ARG A 677 6.11 -44.24 26.42
C ARG A 677 6.31 -44.00 24.93
N LEU A 678 7.13 -43.02 24.60
CA LEU A 678 7.54 -42.67 23.24
C LEU A 678 9.05 -42.90 23.15
N ALA A 679 9.49 -43.95 22.46
CA ALA A 679 10.88 -44.39 22.46
C ALA A 679 11.39 -44.69 21.05
N GLY A 680 12.66 -44.36 20.78
CA GLY A 680 13.39 -44.80 19.58
C GLY A 680 12.77 -44.36 18.24
N GLY A 681 11.99 -43.29 18.24
CA GLY A 681 11.28 -42.81 17.04
C GLY A 681 12.23 -42.31 15.95
N THR A 682 11.75 -42.28 14.71
CA THR A 682 12.51 -41.80 13.53
C THR A 682 12.06 -40.43 13.03
N GLY A 683 11.02 -39.84 13.62
CA GLY A 683 10.56 -38.50 13.30
C GLY A 683 10.01 -37.74 14.51
N PRO A 684 9.16 -36.72 14.30
CA PRO A 684 8.83 -35.75 15.33
C PRO A 684 7.98 -36.34 16.46
N VAL A 685 8.27 -35.88 17.69
CA VAL A 685 7.41 -36.06 18.86
C VAL A 685 6.87 -34.69 19.26
N THR A 686 5.58 -34.49 19.12
CA THR A 686 4.89 -33.22 19.38
C THR A 686 3.77 -33.44 20.39
N ALA A 687 3.77 -32.70 21.49
CA ALA A 687 2.67 -32.61 22.43
C ALA A 687 2.39 -31.14 22.72
N VAL A 688 1.22 -30.65 22.31
CA VAL A 688 0.86 -29.24 22.47
C VAL A 688 -0.54 -29.12 23.04
N GLY A 689 -0.68 -28.36 24.13
CA GLY A 689 -1.98 -28.12 24.78
C GLY A 689 -2.63 -29.40 25.35
N SER A 690 -1.84 -30.45 25.59
CA SER A 690 -2.33 -31.76 26.00
C SER A 690 -2.24 -31.98 27.51
N ALA A 691 -3.05 -32.91 28.03
CA ALA A 691 -3.10 -33.25 29.44
C ALA A 691 -2.69 -34.71 29.68
N PHE A 692 -1.72 -34.92 30.57
CA PHE A 692 -1.14 -36.22 30.88
C PHE A 692 -1.40 -36.57 32.35
N THR A 693 -2.15 -37.64 32.58
CA THR A 693 -2.42 -38.22 33.89
C THR A 693 -1.78 -39.60 33.97
N GLY A 694 -0.51 -39.64 34.38
CA GLY A 694 0.34 -40.84 34.39
C GLY A 694 1.79 -40.50 34.03
N PRO A 695 2.73 -41.46 34.15
CA PRO A 695 4.13 -41.23 33.78
C PRO A 695 4.26 -41.05 32.26
N VAL A 696 5.08 -40.09 31.84
CA VAL A 696 5.42 -39.81 30.44
C VAL A 696 6.92 -40.00 30.26
N THR A 697 7.31 -40.84 29.30
CA THR A 697 8.70 -41.07 28.91
C THR A 697 8.89 -40.72 27.44
N ILE A 698 9.86 -39.85 27.15
CA ILE A 698 10.29 -39.49 25.79
C ILE A 698 11.78 -39.81 25.65
N ASP A 699 12.09 -40.84 24.87
CA ASP A 699 13.44 -41.40 24.81
C ASP A 699 13.94 -41.53 23.37
N GLY A 700 15.11 -40.98 23.08
CA GLY A 700 15.78 -41.20 21.79
C GLY A 700 15.15 -40.52 20.57
N ALA A 701 14.48 -39.36 20.72
CA ALA A 701 13.95 -38.62 19.57
C ALA A 701 15.07 -38.01 18.69
N PRO A 702 14.94 -38.01 17.35
CA PRO A 702 15.99 -37.58 16.42
C PRO A 702 16.12 -36.06 16.30
N ALA A 703 15.16 -35.31 16.83
CA ALA A 703 15.16 -33.85 16.94
C ALA A 703 14.62 -33.45 18.33
N ALA A 704 14.68 -32.17 18.68
CA ALA A 704 14.06 -31.66 19.90
C ALA A 704 12.55 -31.99 19.90
N PRO A 705 12.03 -32.75 20.87
CA PRO A 705 10.59 -32.93 21.01
C PRO A 705 9.91 -31.59 21.28
N VAL A 706 8.77 -31.34 20.65
CA VAL A 706 7.93 -30.18 20.96
C VAL A 706 7.01 -30.57 22.11
N PHE A 707 7.15 -29.93 23.27
CA PHE A 707 6.36 -30.21 24.47
C PHE A 707 5.92 -28.90 25.12
N ALA A 708 4.84 -28.33 24.60
CA ALA A 708 4.42 -26.95 24.85
C ALA A 708 3.00 -26.83 25.42
N GLY A 709 2.79 -26.01 26.45
CA GLY A 709 1.47 -25.72 27.01
C GLY A 709 0.72 -26.92 27.57
N ASN A 710 1.42 -27.98 27.97
CA ASN A 710 0.80 -29.21 28.46
C ASN A 710 0.57 -29.16 29.97
N THR A 711 -0.37 -29.95 30.48
CA THR A 711 -0.49 -30.24 31.91
C THR A 711 -0.03 -31.67 32.19
N VAL A 712 0.92 -31.86 33.11
CA VAL A 712 1.46 -33.19 33.45
C VAL A 712 1.38 -33.40 34.95
N THR A 713 0.57 -34.38 35.38
CA THR A 713 0.43 -34.71 36.81
C THR A 713 1.31 -35.89 37.25
N GLY A 714 1.79 -36.71 36.31
CA GLY A 714 2.73 -37.80 36.59
C GLY A 714 4.20 -37.41 36.38
N ARG A 715 5.10 -38.38 36.57
CA ARG A 715 6.53 -38.18 36.31
C ARG A 715 6.79 -37.98 34.81
N LEU A 716 7.56 -36.95 34.45
CA LEU A 716 8.04 -36.71 33.09
C LEU A 716 9.54 -37.05 33.02
N THR A 717 9.93 -37.93 32.11
CA THR A 717 11.33 -38.33 31.94
C THR A 717 11.71 -38.22 30.47
N CYS A 718 12.78 -37.47 30.18
CA CYS A 718 13.27 -37.32 28.82
C CYS A 718 14.76 -37.63 28.77
N THR A 719 15.15 -38.58 27.93
CA THR A 719 16.53 -39.09 27.84
C THR A 719 16.89 -39.37 26.39
N GLY A 720 18.18 -39.36 26.06
CA GLY A 720 18.68 -39.79 24.76
C GLY A 720 18.19 -39.00 23.53
N ASN A 721 17.39 -37.94 23.69
CA ASN A 721 16.90 -37.14 22.58
C ASN A 721 18.04 -36.29 22.00
N ALA A 722 18.01 -36.01 20.71
CA ALA A 722 19.05 -35.23 20.03
C ALA A 722 19.24 -33.83 20.64
N ALA A 723 18.16 -33.24 21.18
CA ALA A 723 18.18 -32.00 21.94
C ALA A 723 17.11 -32.05 23.05
N PRO A 724 17.24 -31.23 24.11
CA PRO A 724 16.19 -31.07 25.10
C PRO A 724 14.86 -30.65 24.47
N PRO A 725 13.71 -31.08 25.02
CA PRO A 725 12.40 -30.66 24.50
C PRO A 725 12.21 -29.15 24.57
N ASP A 726 11.53 -28.61 23.56
CA ASP A 726 11.20 -27.19 23.42
C ASP A 726 9.75 -26.94 23.84
N ASP A 727 9.54 -25.95 24.70
CA ASP A 727 8.21 -25.52 25.15
C ASP A 727 7.59 -24.45 24.25
N LEU A 728 8.28 -24.01 23.19
CA LEU A 728 7.84 -22.96 22.27
C LEU A 728 7.50 -21.63 22.99
N ARG A 729 8.13 -21.36 24.14
CA ARG A 729 7.78 -20.25 25.03
C ARG A 729 6.33 -20.31 25.51
N ALA A 730 5.73 -21.49 25.50
CA ALA A 730 4.42 -21.79 26.01
C ALA A 730 4.58 -22.76 27.19
N PRO A 731 4.67 -22.23 28.42
CA PRO A 731 5.01 -23.05 29.57
C PRO A 731 3.96 -24.14 29.78
N ASN A 732 4.45 -25.32 30.10
CA ASN A 732 3.68 -26.42 30.64
C ASN A 732 3.27 -26.12 32.09
N THR A 733 2.53 -27.04 32.68
CA THR A 733 2.20 -27.08 34.10
C THR A 733 2.49 -28.49 34.58
N ILE A 734 3.65 -28.66 35.18
CA ILE A 734 4.15 -29.97 35.63
C ILE A 734 4.06 -30.02 37.15
N THR A 735 3.14 -30.83 37.69
CA THR A 735 3.02 -31.05 39.14
C THR A 735 3.73 -32.33 39.60
N GLY A 736 4.04 -33.24 38.68
CA GLY A 736 4.94 -34.37 38.94
C GLY A 736 6.42 -33.99 38.84
N GLN A 737 7.31 -34.96 39.00
CA GLN A 737 8.76 -34.74 38.84
C GLN A 737 9.15 -34.78 37.35
N ALA A 738 9.78 -33.72 36.85
CA ALA A 738 10.46 -33.72 35.55
C ALA A 738 11.95 -34.07 35.72
N THR A 739 12.47 -34.99 34.91
CA THR A 739 13.87 -35.48 35.02
C THR A 739 14.55 -35.62 33.65
N GLY A 740 15.89 -35.67 33.67
CA GLY A 740 16.70 -35.74 32.45
C GLY A 740 16.65 -34.45 31.64
N GLN A 741 16.55 -34.57 30.32
CA GLN A 741 16.45 -33.45 29.39
C GLN A 741 15.18 -32.60 29.56
N CYS A 742 14.16 -33.12 30.27
CA CYS A 742 12.94 -32.39 30.58
C CYS A 742 12.99 -31.61 31.90
N ALA A 743 14.10 -31.67 32.66
CA ALA A 743 14.18 -31.06 33.99
C ALA A 743 13.97 -29.54 34.01
N ASN A 744 14.21 -28.87 32.88
CA ASN A 744 14.06 -27.42 32.74
C ASN A 744 12.73 -27.00 32.09
N LEU A 745 11.88 -27.95 31.68
CA LEU A 745 10.52 -27.61 31.24
C LEU A 745 9.75 -27.06 32.44
N ARG A 746 9.10 -25.93 32.24
CA ARG A 746 8.23 -25.30 33.23
C ARG A 746 6.80 -25.54 32.86
#